data_AF-A0A2K9K5W4-F1
#
_entry.id   AF-A0A2K9K5W4-F1
#
_cell.length_a   1.000
_cell.length_b   1.000
_cell.length_c   1.000
_cell.angle_alpha   90.00
_cell.angle_beta   90.00
_cell.angle_gamma   90.00
#
_symmetry.space_group_name_H-M   'P 1'
#
loop_
_entity.id
_entity.type
_entity.pdbx_description
1 polymer ?
#
loop_
_entity_poly.entity_id
_entity_poly.type
_entity_poly.pdbx_seq_one_letter_code
_entity_poly.pdbx_strand_id
1 'polypeptide(L)'
;MKRVAYSLIAAAVAMALTACDGDDGAQGPAGPQGEQGTAGQDGANGTNGSNGTNGSNGTNGQNGTDGQDGQNGQDGQNGRDGSYSVPGLVRIATVPAGAEVTGLFLSEGGDLFFNVQHPNDTNTATDKFNSKPFNTGTVGVLTGVNFNNLPANIPSAPVPASTMEQQTVISAIGQYQILGQTGDTFANLGTKGLAGGLGVHYSISTGEEIIKNDNPDFNGYIPVDANTGYLFTNWEAYPGGVSRLKMSKATTGKWSIEEAMMVDFDGVKGTAANCFGSVSPWGTPLTSEEWIVWSEVDSTQDPQWNNPAETGNDTMEALMAPDFPNPYRYGYIAEIKNPTTETPDVVKHFTIGRYEHENSVVMPDRRTVYSSQDDTGGVLFKFVADQPEDLSAGTLYAAKLTQDAGLTDPAVTGFDISWVELGSGSNAQIETWVAEYDGINETDYVEGQTSYLSVADVKAWAEGAATYPTVANGGGKVTAGKAMDNRAIFLESRQAARQKGATAEWRKLEGLSINHNRVLEAVTGQDVVAGEVVDKAYMYIGISDIDNTMIDGEGDMQLSARVKDCGGVYRAHIDNNYNLTRIEPVVMGATYRSSLTGAERCDVNQLSQPDNVIVMEDGRIIIGEDGFQENNTLWLYDPKAK
;
A
#
# COMPACT_ATOMS: atom_id res chain seq x y z
N MET A 1 41.39 -11.55 -13.80
CA MET A 1 42.53 -10.69 -13.40
C MET A 1 42.86 -9.70 -14.51
N LYS A 2 42.87 -8.41 -14.14
CA LYS A 2 43.52 -7.22 -14.74
C LYS A 2 43.04 -6.65 -16.10
N ARG A 3 42.29 -5.54 -15.95
CA ARG A 3 42.15 -4.36 -16.85
C ARG A 3 43.47 -3.58 -17.00
N VAL A 4 43.70 -2.89 -18.13
CA VAL A 4 44.28 -1.52 -18.32
C VAL A 4 44.03 -1.13 -19.80
N ALA A 5 43.09 -0.23 -20.12
CA ALA A 5 43.17 1.23 -20.33
C ALA A 5 43.92 1.70 -21.61
N TYR A 6 43.20 2.40 -22.50
CA TYR A 6 43.76 3.43 -23.40
C TYR A 6 42.68 4.48 -23.72
N SER A 7 42.99 5.73 -23.41
CA SER A 7 42.34 6.93 -23.94
C SER A 7 43.41 7.72 -24.69
N LEU A 8 43.10 8.24 -25.88
CA LEU A 8 43.79 9.39 -26.48
C LEU A 8 42.90 10.05 -27.55
N ILE A 9 42.80 11.37 -27.42
CA ILE A 9 41.99 12.35 -28.14
C ILE A 9 42.74 12.84 -29.40
N ALA A 10 42.02 13.11 -30.50
CA ALA A 10 42.14 14.34 -31.31
C ALA A 10 41.32 14.22 -32.62
N ALA A 11 40.29 15.07 -32.77
CA ALA A 11 39.59 15.27 -34.03
C ALA A 11 39.61 16.76 -34.42
N ALA A 12 39.93 17.01 -35.68
CA ALA A 12 40.15 18.33 -36.27
C ALA A 12 38.93 18.80 -37.10
N VAL A 13 38.49 20.04 -36.82
CA VAL A 13 38.14 21.17 -37.71
C VAL A 13 37.66 20.88 -39.15
N ALA A 14 36.49 21.42 -39.55
CA ALA A 14 36.37 22.49 -40.57
C ALA A 14 34.93 22.88 -41.03
N MET A 15 34.76 24.20 -41.20
CA MET A 15 33.89 24.95 -42.15
C MET A 15 32.46 25.44 -41.78
N ALA A 16 32.43 26.72 -41.34
CA ALA A 16 31.92 27.92 -42.02
C ALA A 16 30.44 28.03 -42.49
N LEU A 17 29.73 29.03 -41.94
CA LEU A 17 28.87 29.99 -42.66
C LEU A 17 28.62 31.24 -41.80
N THR A 18 28.60 32.39 -42.48
CA THR A 18 28.69 33.76 -41.96
C THR A 18 27.34 34.50 -41.99
N ALA A 19 27.09 35.29 -40.94
CA ALA A 19 26.41 36.60 -40.85
C ALA A 19 24.89 36.77 -41.10
N CYS A 20 24.16 37.21 -40.05
CA CYS A 20 23.42 38.48 -40.01
C CYS A 20 23.05 38.86 -38.56
N ASP A 21 23.26 40.12 -38.20
CA ASP A 21 23.07 40.77 -36.88
C ASP A 21 21.60 41.01 -36.49
N GLY A 22 21.34 41.08 -35.17
CA GLY A 22 20.15 41.66 -34.57
C GLY A 22 20.35 41.88 -33.06
N ASP A 23 20.39 43.14 -32.64
CA ASP A 23 20.73 43.66 -31.31
C ASP A 23 19.82 43.17 -30.16
N ASP A 24 20.42 42.70 -29.06
CA ASP A 24 19.72 42.48 -27.78
C ASP A 24 19.53 43.80 -27.00
N GLY A 25 18.31 44.00 -26.49
CA GLY A 25 17.93 45.16 -25.69
C GLY A 25 18.63 45.22 -24.32
N ALA A 26 18.94 46.44 -23.88
CA ALA A 26 19.63 46.72 -22.62
C ALA A 26 18.84 46.25 -21.38
N GLN A 27 19.56 45.61 -20.45
CA GLN A 27 19.09 45.23 -19.12
C GLN A 27 18.73 46.48 -18.27
N GLY A 28 17.58 46.45 -17.59
CA GLY A 28 17.12 47.54 -16.72
C GLY A 28 18.02 47.75 -15.48
N PRO A 29 18.07 48.97 -14.92
CA PRO A 29 18.91 49.27 -13.77
C PRO A 29 18.46 48.54 -12.49
N ALA A 30 19.43 48.15 -11.67
CA ALA A 30 19.22 47.54 -10.37
C ALA A 30 18.50 48.49 -9.39
N GLY A 31 17.61 47.93 -8.56
CA GLY A 31 16.89 48.67 -7.53
C GLY A 31 17.81 49.21 -6.42
N PRO A 32 17.42 50.29 -5.73
CA PRO A 32 18.22 50.87 -4.66
C PRO A 32 18.33 49.93 -3.44
N GLN A 33 19.51 49.93 -2.82
CA GLN A 33 19.82 49.20 -1.60
C GLN A 33 19.01 49.76 -0.41
N GLY A 34 18.43 48.88 0.41
CA GLY A 34 17.69 49.27 1.61
C GLY A 34 18.57 49.92 2.67
N GLU A 35 17.99 50.86 3.44
CA GLU A 35 18.71 51.58 4.50
C GLU A 35 19.12 50.64 5.65
N GLN A 36 20.36 50.78 6.10
CA GLN A 36 20.94 50.04 7.21
C GLN A 36 20.34 50.52 8.53
N GLY A 37 19.85 49.59 9.37
CA GLY A 37 19.33 49.90 10.71
C GLY A 37 20.39 50.55 11.62
N THR A 38 19.95 51.47 12.48
CA THR A 38 20.82 52.17 13.44
C THR A 38 21.35 51.21 14.51
N ALA A 39 22.64 51.32 14.84
CA ALA A 39 23.27 50.57 15.93
C ALA A 39 22.66 50.92 17.30
N GLY A 40 22.48 49.92 18.17
CA GLY A 40 22.04 50.12 19.55
C GLY A 40 23.10 50.87 20.38
N GLN A 41 22.65 51.64 21.38
CA GLN A 41 23.56 52.36 22.28
C GLN A 41 24.25 51.40 23.26
N ASP A 42 25.57 51.56 23.41
CA ASP A 42 26.35 50.85 24.42
C ASP A 42 25.96 51.27 25.86
N GLY A 43 26.02 50.33 26.80
CA GLY A 43 25.76 50.58 28.23
C GLY A 43 26.83 51.45 28.89
N ALA A 44 26.43 52.25 29.89
CA ALA A 44 27.35 53.12 30.62
C ALA A 44 28.36 52.32 31.47
N ASN A 45 29.66 52.68 31.36
CA ASN A 45 30.72 52.10 32.19
C ASN A 45 30.56 52.46 33.68
N GLY A 46 30.81 51.49 34.56
CA GLY A 46 30.82 51.70 36.02
C GLY A 46 32.01 52.55 36.50
N THR A 47 31.81 53.31 37.57
CA THR A 47 32.85 54.16 38.18
C THR A 47 33.82 53.33 39.02
N ASN A 48 35.13 53.49 38.80
CA ASN A 48 36.17 52.87 39.64
C ASN A 48 36.19 53.48 41.05
N GLY A 49 36.39 52.63 42.07
CA GLY A 49 36.47 53.03 43.49
C GLY A 49 37.79 53.71 43.87
N SER A 50 37.76 54.53 44.92
CA SER A 50 38.92 55.21 45.50
C SER A 50 39.65 54.31 46.51
N ASN A 51 40.99 54.22 46.37
CA ASN A 51 41.85 53.44 47.26
C ASN A 51 42.10 54.14 48.61
N GLY A 52 42.08 53.38 49.71
CA GLY A 52 42.55 53.78 51.03
C GLY A 52 43.91 53.17 51.40
N THR A 53 44.69 53.87 52.23
CA THR A 53 46.07 53.56 52.64
C THR A 53 46.20 52.55 53.80
N ASN A 54 47.32 51.81 53.79
CA ASN A 54 47.63 50.59 54.55
C ASN A 54 47.69 50.67 56.10
N GLY A 55 47.42 49.52 56.73
CA GLY A 55 47.99 49.10 58.02
C GLY A 55 48.46 47.63 57.94
N SER A 56 49.67 47.35 58.41
CA SER A 56 50.31 46.02 58.35
C SER A 56 49.93 45.12 59.54
N ASN A 57 49.47 43.90 59.28
CA ASN A 57 49.48 42.76 60.22
C ASN A 57 49.26 41.40 59.51
N GLY A 58 50.03 40.39 59.95
CA GLY A 58 49.77 38.94 59.83
C GLY A 58 50.11 38.25 58.50
N THR A 59 51.07 37.31 58.52
CA THR A 59 51.23 36.32 57.43
C THR A 59 50.05 35.35 57.47
N ASN A 60 49.10 35.50 56.55
CA ASN A 60 48.01 34.55 56.34
C ASN A 60 48.52 33.26 55.69
N GLY A 61 47.95 32.13 56.07
CA GLY A 61 48.28 30.80 55.54
C GLY A 61 47.98 30.67 54.04
N GLN A 62 48.63 29.71 53.37
CA GLN A 62 48.36 29.40 51.96
C GLN A 62 46.87 29.10 51.77
N ASN A 63 46.21 29.82 50.87
CA ASN A 63 44.85 29.53 50.45
C ASN A 63 44.80 28.11 49.87
N GLY A 64 43.75 27.36 50.21
CA GLY A 64 43.43 26.11 49.52
C GLY A 64 43.15 26.37 48.05
N THR A 65 43.48 25.40 47.19
CA THR A 65 43.13 25.46 45.77
C THR A 65 41.61 25.54 45.61
N ASP A 66 41.16 26.48 44.78
CA ASP A 66 39.75 26.59 44.40
C ASP A 66 39.25 25.24 43.84
N GLY A 67 38.03 24.85 44.20
CA GLY A 67 37.39 23.65 43.66
C GLY A 67 37.16 23.80 42.16
N GLN A 68 37.24 22.70 41.40
CA GLN A 68 36.92 22.72 39.98
C GLN A 68 35.49 23.20 39.76
N ASP A 69 35.31 24.12 38.81
CA ASP A 69 33.99 24.55 38.35
C ASP A 69 33.16 23.33 37.94
N GLY A 70 31.88 23.31 38.34
CA GLY A 70 30.96 22.25 37.94
C GLY A 70 30.79 22.21 36.43
N GLN A 71 30.61 21.03 35.86
CA GLN A 71 30.30 20.88 34.43
C GLN A 71 29.05 21.69 34.09
N ASN A 72 29.11 22.42 32.96
CA ASN A 72 27.93 23.09 32.40
C ASN A 72 26.79 22.06 32.28
N GLY A 73 25.57 22.46 32.66
CA GLY A 73 24.38 21.65 32.41
C GLY A 73 24.24 21.35 30.92
N GLN A 74 23.66 20.20 30.58
CA GLN A 74 23.31 19.90 29.20
C GLN A 74 22.41 21.00 28.63
N ASP A 75 22.67 21.40 27.39
CA ASP A 75 21.79 22.31 26.66
C ASP A 75 20.35 21.77 26.71
N GLY A 76 19.39 22.66 26.94
CA GLY A 76 17.97 22.28 26.88
C GLY A 76 17.65 21.72 25.50
N GLN A 77 16.77 20.71 25.44
CA GLN A 77 16.24 20.22 24.16
C GLN A 77 15.72 21.41 23.34
N ASN A 78 16.06 21.45 22.04
CA ASN A 78 15.45 22.39 21.10
C ASN A 78 13.93 22.36 21.28
N GLY A 79 13.29 23.54 21.30
CA GLY A 79 11.83 23.61 21.36
C GLY A 79 11.23 22.84 20.19
N ARG A 80 10.12 22.11 20.42
CA ARG A 80 9.34 21.46 19.36
C ARG A 80 9.11 22.47 18.24
N ASP A 81 9.59 22.17 17.04
CA ASP A 81 9.16 22.86 15.83
C ASP A 81 7.63 22.89 15.84
N GLY A 82 7.04 24.06 15.58
CA GLY A 82 5.59 24.20 15.53
C GLY A 82 5.03 23.35 14.40
N SER A 83 4.66 22.10 14.71
CA SER A 83 4.04 21.19 13.76
C SER A 83 2.75 21.85 13.25
N TYR A 84 2.65 22.08 11.95
CA TYR A 84 1.35 22.26 11.32
C TYR A 84 0.61 20.92 11.46
N SER A 85 -0.17 20.76 12.53
CA SER A 85 -1.04 19.60 12.67
C SER A 85 -2.13 19.69 11.60
N VAL A 86 -2.25 18.70 10.73
CA VAL A 86 -3.41 18.58 9.84
C VAL A 86 -4.67 18.45 10.71
N PRO A 87 -5.65 19.37 10.61
CA PRO A 87 -6.87 19.28 11.40
C PRO A 87 -7.54 17.91 11.22
N GLY A 88 -7.93 17.29 12.34
CA GLY A 88 -8.57 15.97 12.35
C GLY A 88 -7.63 14.77 12.22
N LEU A 89 -6.33 14.96 11.95
CA LEU A 89 -5.37 13.85 11.84
C LEU A 89 -4.72 13.54 13.20
N VAL A 90 -4.91 12.33 13.69
CA VAL A 90 -4.44 11.86 15.00
C VAL A 90 -3.58 10.61 14.83
N ARG A 91 -2.39 10.61 15.43
CA ARG A 91 -1.52 9.43 15.47
C ARG A 91 -2.08 8.43 16.49
N ILE A 92 -2.60 7.30 16.02
CA ILE A 92 -3.14 6.24 16.89
C ILE A 92 -2.04 5.31 17.35
N ALA A 93 -1.17 4.87 16.45
CA ALA A 93 -0.03 4.04 16.80
C ALA A 93 1.16 4.24 15.87
N THR A 94 2.35 3.85 16.31
CA THR A 94 3.51 3.58 15.44
C THR A 94 3.89 2.11 15.55
N VAL A 95 4.36 1.53 14.46
CA VAL A 95 4.89 0.16 14.45
C VAL A 95 6.42 0.15 14.65
N PRO A 96 7.00 -0.98 15.09
CA PRO A 96 8.44 -1.18 15.25
C PRO A 96 9.26 -0.79 14.01
N ALA A 97 10.55 -0.56 14.21
CA ALA A 97 11.44 -0.07 13.18
C ALA A 97 11.52 -1.05 12.01
N GLY A 98 11.44 -0.49 10.80
CA GLY A 98 11.43 -1.24 9.54
C GLY A 98 10.09 -1.88 9.20
N ALA A 99 9.09 -1.81 10.08
CA ALA A 99 7.79 -2.41 9.80
C ALA A 99 6.81 -1.44 9.14
N GLU A 100 5.85 -2.03 8.45
CA GLU A 100 4.71 -1.34 7.84
C GLU A 100 3.43 -1.62 8.63
N VAL A 101 2.42 -0.75 8.44
CA VAL A 101 1.11 -0.87 9.08
C VAL A 101 0.12 -1.47 8.08
N THR A 102 0.08 -2.78 8.02
CA THR A 102 -0.75 -3.51 7.06
C THR A 102 -1.91 -4.25 7.71
N GLY A 103 -2.75 -4.87 6.90
CA GLY A 103 -3.85 -5.72 7.34
C GLY A 103 -4.89 -5.00 8.19
N LEU A 104 -5.18 -3.73 7.92
CA LEU A 104 -6.21 -3.00 8.68
C LEU A 104 -7.58 -3.65 8.54
N PHE A 105 -8.18 -4.03 9.67
CA PHE A 105 -9.56 -4.52 9.71
C PHE A 105 -10.28 -4.09 10.98
N LEU A 106 -11.40 -3.39 10.81
CA LEU A 106 -12.29 -3.01 11.91
C LEU A 106 -13.48 -3.97 11.95
N SER A 107 -13.60 -4.77 13.01
CA SER A 107 -14.75 -5.65 13.19
C SER A 107 -16.02 -4.86 13.55
N GLU A 108 -17.20 -5.44 13.29
CA GLU A 108 -18.48 -4.89 13.74
C GLU A 108 -18.53 -4.68 15.28
N GLY A 109 -17.76 -5.49 16.03
CA GLY A 109 -17.61 -5.36 17.47
C GLY A 109 -16.74 -4.18 17.91
N GLY A 110 -16.05 -3.51 16.97
CA GLY A 110 -15.17 -2.38 17.23
C GLY A 110 -13.74 -2.76 17.59
N ASP A 111 -13.31 -3.98 17.26
CA ASP A 111 -11.91 -4.41 17.40
C ASP A 111 -11.12 -4.05 16.14
N LEU A 112 -9.99 -3.36 16.32
CA LEU A 112 -9.08 -3.03 15.22
C LEU A 112 -7.94 -4.04 15.18
N PHE A 113 -7.92 -4.85 14.13
CA PHE A 113 -6.80 -5.69 13.75
C PHE A 113 -5.89 -4.93 12.80
N PHE A 114 -4.58 -5.13 12.97
CA PHE A 114 -3.54 -4.67 12.06
C PHE A 114 -2.27 -5.47 12.36
N ASN A 115 -1.36 -5.50 11.40
CA ASN A 115 -0.13 -6.26 11.50
C ASN A 115 1.09 -5.35 11.67
N VAL A 116 2.18 -5.99 12.07
CA VAL A 116 3.54 -5.46 11.91
C VAL A 116 4.16 -6.30 10.80
N GLN A 117 4.22 -5.74 9.59
CA GLN A 117 4.77 -6.41 8.41
C GLN A 117 6.30 -6.29 8.40
N HIS A 118 7.02 -7.38 8.13
CA HIS A 118 8.50 -7.47 8.00
C HIS A 118 9.36 -6.55 8.87
N PRO A 119 9.13 -6.48 10.20
CA PRO A 119 9.94 -5.63 11.07
C PRO A 119 11.42 -6.00 10.97
N ASN A 120 12.30 -5.04 11.29
CA ASN A 120 13.73 -5.29 11.31
C ASN A 120 14.09 -6.48 12.22
N ASP A 121 14.80 -7.47 11.67
CA ASP A 121 15.17 -8.71 12.35
C ASP A 121 16.09 -8.50 13.58
N THR A 122 16.71 -7.33 13.67
CA THR A 122 17.57 -6.90 14.79
C THR A 122 16.79 -6.33 15.98
N ASN A 123 15.47 -6.16 15.87
CA ASN A 123 14.63 -5.72 16.99
C ASN A 123 14.69 -6.74 18.14
N THR A 124 14.95 -6.25 19.35
CA THR A 124 15.07 -7.11 20.56
C THR A 124 14.22 -6.65 21.73
N ALA A 125 13.69 -5.43 21.66
CA ALA A 125 12.74 -4.94 22.64
C ALA A 125 11.48 -5.82 22.63
N THR A 126 10.93 -6.04 23.83
CA THR A 126 9.67 -6.76 24.00
C THR A 126 8.70 -5.86 24.73
N ASP A 127 7.41 -5.97 24.38
CA ASP A 127 6.38 -5.29 25.15
C ASP A 127 6.12 -6.00 26.49
N LYS A 128 5.41 -5.32 27.39
CA LYS A 128 5.02 -5.88 28.69
C LYS A 128 3.85 -6.87 28.61
N PHE A 129 3.17 -6.97 27.48
CA PHE A 129 1.90 -7.70 27.36
C PHE A 129 2.12 -9.15 26.87
N ASN A 130 2.99 -9.33 25.88
CA ASN A 130 3.29 -10.58 25.21
C ASN A 130 4.71 -11.08 25.51
N SER A 131 5.64 -10.18 25.88
CA SER A 131 7.06 -10.50 26.11
C SER A 131 7.73 -11.20 24.91
N LYS A 132 7.22 -10.95 23.69
CA LYS A 132 7.82 -11.37 22.42
C LYS A 132 8.47 -10.16 21.73
N PRO A 133 9.61 -10.35 21.04
CA PRO A 133 10.19 -9.31 20.22
C PRO A 133 9.39 -9.11 18.93
N PHE A 134 9.43 -7.89 18.39
CA PHE A 134 8.86 -7.55 17.10
C PHE A 134 9.95 -7.57 16.02
N ASN A 135 10.46 -8.76 15.70
CA ASN A 135 11.54 -8.97 14.73
C ASN A 135 11.19 -10.02 13.67
N THR A 136 9.90 -10.27 13.54
CA THR A 136 9.28 -11.14 12.55
C THR A 136 7.83 -10.69 12.37
N GLY A 137 7.23 -11.01 11.23
CA GLY A 137 5.86 -10.73 10.86
C GLY A 137 4.90 -11.08 11.99
N THR A 138 4.08 -10.11 12.38
CA THR A 138 3.23 -10.21 13.57
C THR A 138 1.79 -9.85 13.25
N VAL A 139 0.87 -10.79 13.49
CA VAL A 139 -0.57 -10.57 13.45
C VAL A 139 -1.05 -10.06 14.81
N GLY A 140 -1.79 -8.97 14.84
CA GLY A 140 -2.21 -8.38 16.11
C GLY A 140 -3.54 -7.64 16.11
N VAL A 141 -3.88 -7.16 17.31
CA VAL A 141 -5.14 -6.46 17.59
C VAL A 141 -4.93 -5.44 18.71
N LEU A 142 -5.58 -4.28 18.60
CA LEU A 142 -5.55 -3.26 19.64
C LEU A 142 -6.65 -3.51 20.67
N THR A 143 -6.28 -4.02 21.83
CA THR A 143 -7.21 -4.39 22.91
C THR A 143 -7.45 -3.25 23.90
N GLY A 144 -8.53 -3.35 24.70
CA GLY A 144 -8.84 -2.36 25.74
C GLY A 144 -9.46 -1.06 25.22
N VAL A 145 -9.80 -1.02 23.94
CA VAL A 145 -10.49 0.08 23.27
C VAL A 145 -11.55 -0.51 22.34
N ASN A 146 -12.66 0.21 22.15
CA ASN A 146 -13.66 -0.10 21.15
C ASN A 146 -13.68 1.06 20.14
N PHE A 147 -13.33 0.79 18.89
CA PHE A 147 -13.20 1.82 17.86
C PHE A 147 -14.55 2.40 17.42
N ASN A 148 -15.65 1.68 17.62
CA ASN A 148 -17.00 2.21 17.40
C ASN A 148 -17.44 3.17 18.51
N ASN A 149 -16.68 3.27 19.61
CA ASN A 149 -16.96 4.15 20.74
C ASN A 149 -15.68 4.80 21.28
N LEU A 150 -14.98 5.52 20.41
CA LEU A 150 -13.77 6.25 20.76
C LEU A 150 -14.07 7.52 21.57
N PRO A 151 -13.18 7.93 22.50
CA PRO A 151 -13.26 9.23 23.14
C PRO A 151 -13.22 10.38 22.12
N ALA A 152 -13.93 11.47 22.41
CA ALA A 152 -13.96 12.65 21.53
C ALA A 152 -12.59 13.31 21.34
N ASN A 153 -11.71 13.21 22.34
CA ASN A 153 -10.34 13.72 22.27
C ASN A 153 -9.37 12.56 22.51
N ILE A 154 -8.66 12.14 21.46
CA ILE A 154 -7.57 11.18 21.56
C ILE A 154 -6.26 11.96 21.43
N PRO A 155 -5.35 11.91 22.42
CA PRO A 155 -4.04 12.51 22.25
C PRO A 155 -3.26 11.75 21.18
N SER A 156 -2.58 12.43 20.27
CA SER A 156 -1.68 11.75 19.33
C SER A 156 -0.58 11.01 20.09
N ALA A 157 -0.29 9.78 19.70
CA ALA A 157 0.88 9.05 20.17
C ALA A 157 2.14 9.85 19.84
N PRO A 158 3.17 9.84 20.71
CA PRO A 158 4.42 10.54 20.42
C PRO A 158 5.14 9.90 19.22
N VAL A 159 6.00 10.67 18.56
CA VAL A 159 7.01 10.09 17.67
C VAL A 159 8.00 9.31 18.55
N PRO A 160 8.30 8.03 18.24
CA PRO A 160 9.27 7.23 19.00
C PRO A 160 10.61 7.95 19.17
N ALA A 161 11.16 7.97 20.39
CA ALA A 161 12.40 8.69 20.70
C ALA A 161 13.48 7.81 21.34
N SER A 162 13.08 6.75 22.05
CA SER A 162 13.98 5.77 22.64
C SER A 162 14.06 4.49 21.81
N THR A 163 15.16 3.73 21.93
CA THR A 163 15.32 2.44 21.26
C THR A 163 14.19 1.46 21.59
N MET A 164 13.63 1.51 22.80
CA MET A 164 12.49 0.66 23.16
C MET A 164 11.21 1.07 22.42
N GLU A 165 10.95 2.38 22.31
CA GLU A 165 9.80 2.89 21.56
C GLU A 165 9.92 2.61 20.08
N GLN A 166 11.12 2.73 19.51
CA GLN A 166 11.37 2.44 18.10
C GLN A 166 11.21 0.95 17.75
N GLN A 167 11.28 0.04 18.73
CA GLN A 167 11.24 -1.41 18.48
C GLN A 167 9.94 -2.07 18.96
N THR A 168 8.95 -1.29 19.37
CA THR A 168 7.66 -1.80 19.87
C THR A 168 6.49 -1.02 19.28
N VAL A 169 5.29 -1.60 19.33
CA VAL A 169 4.08 -0.85 18.97
C VAL A 169 3.77 0.16 20.08
N ILE A 170 3.79 1.45 19.74
CA ILE A 170 3.41 2.54 20.64
C ILE A 170 2.03 3.02 20.24
N SER A 171 1.06 2.97 21.15
CA SER A 171 -0.32 3.37 20.88
C SER A 171 -0.80 4.48 21.83
N ALA A 172 -1.62 5.38 21.30
CA ALA A 172 -2.29 6.45 22.04
C ALA A 172 -3.43 5.92 22.92
N ILE A 173 -4.07 4.84 22.46
CA ILE A 173 -5.21 4.21 23.10
C ILE A 173 -5.13 2.70 22.92
N GLY A 174 -5.65 1.95 23.90
CA GLY A 174 -5.59 0.50 23.89
C GLY A 174 -4.18 -0.05 24.13
N GLN A 175 -4.02 -1.35 23.92
CA GLN A 175 -2.76 -2.09 24.03
C GLN A 175 -2.67 -3.13 22.92
N TYR A 176 -1.55 -3.14 22.20
CA TYR A 176 -1.34 -4.09 21.12
C TYR A 176 -1.13 -5.50 21.68
N GLN A 177 -1.97 -6.43 21.24
CA GLN A 177 -1.86 -7.84 21.55
C GLN A 177 -1.33 -8.58 20.32
N ILE A 178 -0.26 -9.36 20.52
CA ILE A 178 0.21 -10.33 19.51
C ILE A 178 -0.73 -11.53 19.54
N LEU A 179 -1.30 -11.85 18.38
CA LEU A 179 -2.15 -13.01 18.16
C LEU A 179 -1.34 -14.21 17.65
N GLY A 180 -0.38 -13.94 16.78
CA GLY A 180 0.56 -14.91 16.24
C GLY A 180 1.70 -14.21 15.50
N GLN A 181 2.82 -14.90 15.37
CA GLN A 181 3.97 -14.48 14.58
C GLN A 181 4.35 -15.55 13.57
N THR A 182 5.06 -15.18 12.52
CA THR A 182 5.60 -16.14 11.54
C THR A 182 6.32 -17.30 12.24
N GLY A 183 5.98 -18.52 11.85
CA GLY A 183 6.51 -19.75 12.43
C GLY A 183 5.87 -20.18 13.76
N ASP A 184 4.94 -19.43 14.35
CA ASP A 184 4.23 -19.86 15.56
C ASP A 184 3.44 -21.15 15.28
N THR A 185 3.71 -22.19 16.06
CA THR A 185 3.09 -23.52 15.88
C THR A 185 1.83 -23.74 16.72
N PHE A 186 1.60 -22.88 17.71
CA PHE A 186 0.52 -23.05 18.70
C PHE A 186 0.52 -24.45 19.35
N ALA A 187 1.70 -24.99 19.66
CA ALA A 187 1.89 -26.37 20.12
C ALA A 187 1.03 -26.75 21.35
N ASN A 188 0.67 -25.77 22.19
CA ASN A 188 -0.22 -25.97 23.33
C ASN A 188 -1.66 -26.38 22.95
N LEU A 189 -2.05 -26.21 21.69
CA LEU A 189 -3.37 -26.59 21.17
C LEU A 189 -3.42 -28.05 20.65
N GLY A 190 -2.29 -28.79 20.68
CA GLY A 190 -2.23 -30.16 20.19
C GLY A 190 -2.57 -30.24 18.70
N THR A 191 -3.52 -31.10 18.32
CA THR A 191 -3.93 -31.28 16.91
C THR A 191 -4.68 -30.09 16.32
N LYS A 192 -5.06 -29.10 17.14
CA LYS A 192 -5.64 -27.83 16.69
C LYS A 192 -4.59 -26.73 16.48
N GLY A 193 -3.33 -27.02 16.81
CA GLY A 193 -2.20 -26.15 16.47
C GLY A 193 -1.76 -26.36 15.03
N LEU A 194 -0.85 -25.50 14.58
CA LEU A 194 -0.32 -25.49 13.22
C LEU A 194 1.12 -25.97 13.23
N ALA A 195 1.34 -27.29 13.10
CA ALA A 195 2.68 -27.87 13.26
C ALA A 195 3.73 -27.29 12.28
N GLY A 196 3.31 -26.87 11.08
CA GLY A 196 4.17 -26.22 10.09
C GLY A 196 4.52 -24.76 10.40
N GLY A 197 3.84 -24.14 11.38
CA GLY A 197 4.03 -22.74 11.71
C GLY A 197 3.14 -21.81 10.88
N LEU A 198 2.78 -20.69 11.48
CA LEU A 198 1.99 -19.63 10.87
C LEU A 198 2.77 -18.94 9.75
N GLY A 199 2.15 -18.68 8.59
CA GLY A 199 2.82 -18.00 7.46
C GLY A 199 3.93 -18.80 6.80
N VAL A 200 3.99 -20.12 7.02
CA VAL A 200 5.00 -20.99 6.38
C VAL A 200 4.36 -21.70 5.20
N HIS A 201 5.00 -21.63 4.03
CA HIS A 201 4.49 -22.21 2.79
C HIS A 201 5.31 -23.44 2.40
N TYR A 202 4.62 -24.42 1.82
CA TYR A 202 5.16 -25.72 1.44
C TYR A 202 4.85 -26.01 -0.02
N SER A 203 5.69 -26.82 -0.66
CA SER A 203 5.45 -27.31 -2.01
C SER A 203 4.20 -28.18 -2.06
N ILE A 204 3.37 -27.98 -3.09
CA ILE A 204 2.12 -28.71 -3.31
C ILE A 204 2.39 -30.20 -3.48
N SER A 205 3.48 -30.56 -4.18
CA SER A 205 3.75 -31.95 -4.53
C SER A 205 4.68 -32.66 -3.54
N THR A 206 5.70 -31.97 -3.02
CA THR A 206 6.73 -32.60 -2.18
C THR A 206 6.48 -32.40 -0.68
N GLY A 207 5.71 -31.39 -0.29
CA GLY A 207 5.54 -30.99 1.10
C GLY A 207 6.80 -30.39 1.73
N GLU A 208 7.81 -30.04 0.94
CA GLU A 208 9.02 -29.36 1.43
C GLU A 208 8.74 -27.90 1.74
N GLU A 209 9.35 -27.38 2.81
CA GLU A 209 9.26 -25.96 3.20
C GLU A 209 9.90 -25.09 2.13
N ILE A 210 9.17 -24.07 1.66
CA ILE A 210 9.64 -23.12 0.65
C ILE A 210 10.11 -21.83 1.32
N ILE A 211 9.24 -21.23 2.13
CA ILE A 211 9.47 -19.92 2.74
C ILE A 211 8.74 -19.81 4.08
N LYS A 212 9.36 -19.07 5.00
CA LYS A 212 8.71 -18.52 6.19
C LYS A 212 8.41 -17.06 5.90
N ASN A 213 7.14 -16.78 5.62
CA ASN A 213 6.71 -15.49 5.14
C ASN A 213 6.64 -14.49 6.29
N ASP A 214 7.40 -13.40 6.21
CA ASP A 214 7.44 -12.36 7.23
C ASP A 214 6.46 -11.21 6.98
N ASN A 215 5.61 -11.36 5.96
CA ASN A 215 4.76 -10.31 5.42
C ASN A 215 3.27 -10.61 5.66
N PRO A 216 2.78 -10.61 6.91
CA PRO A 216 1.36 -10.72 7.16
C PRO A 216 0.64 -9.45 6.70
N ASP A 217 -0.39 -9.62 5.87
CA ASP A 217 -1.20 -8.52 5.35
C ASP A 217 -2.68 -8.70 5.73
N PHE A 218 -3.62 -8.22 4.90
CA PHE A 218 -5.08 -8.23 5.08
C PHE A 218 -5.57 -9.11 6.21
N ASN A 219 -6.23 -8.48 7.19
CA ASN A 219 -7.02 -9.21 8.15
C ASN A 219 -8.50 -9.23 7.72
N GLY A 220 -9.16 -10.36 7.88
CA GLY A 220 -10.61 -10.49 7.71
C GLY A 220 -11.22 -11.26 8.87
N TYR A 221 -12.12 -10.66 9.64
CA TYR A 221 -12.76 -11.34 10.78
C TYR A 221 -14.19 -11.77 10.46
N ILE A 222 -14.45 -13.08 10.53
CA ILE A 222 -15.77 -13.68 10.34
C ILE A 222 -16.34 -14.08 11.72
N PRO A 223 -17.36 -13.36 12.24
CA PRO A 223 -17.95 -13.69 13.53
C PRO A 223 -18.76 -14.99 13.49
N VAL A 224 -18.67 -15.78 14.56
CA VAL A 224 -19.56 -16.92 14.84
C VAL A 224 -20.60 -16.52 15.87
N ASP A 225 -20.17 -15.78 16.89
CA ASP A 225 -21.01 -15.11 17.88
C ASP A 225 -20.32 -13.82 18.36
N ALA A 226 -20.87 -13.17 19.39
CA ALA A 226 -20.36 -11.90 19.89
C ALA A 226 -18.91 -11.93 20.41
N ASN A 227 -18.39 -13.11 20.78
CA ASN A 227 -17.06 -13.28 21.35
C ASN A 227 -16.22 -14.34 20.63
N THR A 228 -16.74 -15.05 19.63
CA THR A 228 -15.99 -16.07 18.89
C THR A 228 -16.08 -15.86 17.39
N GLY A 229 -15.01 -16.21 16.68
CA GLY A 229 -14.95 -16.06 15.22
C GLY A 229 -13.65 -16.55 14.63
N TYR A 230 -13.46 -16.28 13.35
CA TYR A 230 -12.29 -16.68 12.58
C TYR A 230 -11.60 -15.44 12.01
N LEU A 231 -10.32 -15.25 12.33
CA LEU A 231 -9.46 -14.25 11.72
C LEU A 231 -8.71 -14.89 10.57
N PHE A 232 -8.85 -14.31 9.38
CA PHE A 232 -8.06 -14.63 8.20
C PHE A 232 -6.95 -13.60 8.06
N THR A 233 -5.72 -14.02 7.77
CA THR A 233 -4.59 -13.11 7.55
C THR A 233 -3.86 -13.53 6.27
N ASN A 234 -3.69 -12.60 5.34
CA ASN A 234 -2.89 -12.82 4.14
C ASN A 234 -1.39 -12.89 4.45
N TRP A 235 -0.62 -13.52 3.57
CA TRP A 235 0.82 -13.65 3.63
C TRP A 235 1.40 -13.29 2.27
N GLU A 236 2.09 -12.17 2.22
CA GLU A 236 2.42 -11.44 1.01
C GLU A 236 3.85 -11.75 0.53
N ALA A 237 4.04 -12.94 -0.04
CA ALA A 237 5.30 -13.32 -0.67
C ALA A 237 5.05 -14.28 -1.82
N TYR A 238 6.13 -14.87 -2.37
CA TYR A 238 6.07 -15.95 -3.33
C TYR A 238 6.50 -17.27 -2.68
N PRO A 239 5.65 -18.30 -2.67
CA PRO A 239 4.19 -18.23 -2.89
C PRO A 239 3.48 -17.45 -1.79
N GLY A 240 2.28 -16.98 -2.09
CA GLY A 240 1.42 -16.31 -1.11
C GLY A 240 0.59 -17.31 -0.31
N GLY A 241 -0.26 -16.81 0.57
CA GLY A 241 -1.32 -17.63 1.16
C GLY A 241 -2.11 -16.90 2.24
N VAL A 242 -2.98 -17.65 2.91
CA VAL A 242 -3.86 -17.11 3.95
C VAL A 242 -3.85 -18.04 5.15
N SER A 243 -3.62 -17.51 6.34
CA SER A 243 -3.83 -18.24 7.59
C SER A 243 -5.26 -18.02 8.10
N ARG A 244 -5.77 -18.98 8.88
CA ARG A 244 -7.03 -18.85 9.61
C ARG A 244 -6.82 -19.21 11.07
N LEU A 245 -7.14 -18.27 11.95
CA LEU A 245 -7.13 -18.45 13.40
C LEU A 245 -8.57 -18.45 13.92
N LYS A 246 -9.00 -19.55 14.54
CA LYS A 246 -10.23 -19.54 15.35
C LYS A 246 -9.92 -18.89 16.69
N MET A 247 -10.74 -17.93 17.11
CA MET A 247 -10.43 -17.09 18.26
C MET A 247 -11.63 -16.87 19.16
N SER A 248 -11.35 -16.68 20.45
CA SER A 248 -12.34 -16.23 21.44
C SER A 248 -11.86 -15.02 22.23
N LYS A 249 -12.81 -14.13 22.55
CA LYS A 249 -12.60 -12.90 23.31
C LYS A 249 -13.08 -13.09 24.74
N ALA A 250 -12.20 -12.87 25.71
CA ALA A 250 -12.57 -12.82 27.11
C ALA A 250 -13.30 -11.51 27.44
N THR A 251 -14.04 -11.48 28.55
CA THR A 251 -14.71 -10.26 29.05
C THR A 251 -13.73 -9.13 29.40
N THR A 252 -12.45 -9.46 29.58
CA THR A 252 -11.36 -8.47 29.77
C THR A 252 -10.94 -7.80 28.46
N GLY A 253 -11.47 -8.24 27.31
CA GLY A 253 -11.09 -7.78 25.98
C GLY A 253 -9.91 -8.52 25.36
N LYS A 254 -9.27 -9.44 26.10
CA LYS A 254 -8.14 -10.24 25.61
C LYS A 254 -8.63 -11.34 24.66
N TRP A 255 -7.94 -11.49 23.53
CA TRP A 255 -8.19 -12.56 22.57
C TRP A 255 -7.35 -13.80 22.86
N SER A 256 -7.86 -14.98 22.52
CA SER A 256 -7.16 -16.27 22.64
C SER A 256 -7.36 -17.09 21.38
N ILE A 257 -6.31 -17.80 20.95
CA ILE A 257 -6.36 -18.69 19.78
C ILE A 257 -6.82 -20.08 20.24
N GLU A 258 -7.81 -20.63 19.53
CA GLU A 258 -8.40 -21.95 19.81
C GLU A 258 -8.03 -23.01 18.76
N GLU A 259 -7.74 -22.55 17.54
CA GLU A 259 -7.36 -23.36 16.38
C GLU A 259 -6.57 -22.49 15.40
N ALA A 260 -5.58 -23.08 14.72
CA ALA A 260 -4.81 -22.41 13.69
C ALA A 260 -4.61 -23.33 12.48
N MET A 261 -4.74 -22.78 11.28
CA MET A 261 -4.44 -23.47 10.02
C MET A 261 -3.90 -22.50 8.96
N MET A 262 -3.22 -23.02 7.95
CA MET A 262 -3.09 -22.37 6.64
C MET A 262 -4.25 -22.85 5.76
N VAL A 263 -4.86 -21.93 5.01
CA VAL A 263 -5.90 -22.26 4.02
C VAL A 263 -5.26 -23.00 2.84
N ASP A 264 -5.94 -24.03 2.34
CA ASP A 264 -5.46 -24.87 1.25
C ASP A 264 -5.79 -24.22 -0.12
N PHE A 265 -4.74 -23.90 -0.89
CA PHE A 265 -4.84 -23.35 -2.24
C PHE A 265 -4.44 -24.36 -3.33
N ASP A 266 -4.16 -25.62 -2.99
CA ASP A 266 -3.62 -26.62 -3.93
C ASP A 266 -4.57 -26.86 -5.11
N GLY A 267 -5.88 -26.85 -4.81
CA GLY A 267 -6.96 -27.01 -5.80
C GLY A 267 -6.99 -25.92 -6.88
N VAL A 268 -6.41 -24.75 -6.60
CA VAL A 268 -6.31 -23.61 -7.53
C VAL A 268 -4.87 -23.32 -7.98
N LYS A 269 -3.96 -24.30 -7.79
CA LYS A 269 -2.54 -24.20 -8.13
C LYS A 269 -1.79 -23.11 -7.34
N GLY A 270 -2.17 -22.95 -6.08
CA GLY A 270 -1.57 -21.95 -5.19
C GLY A 270 -2.02 -20.53 -5.47
N THR A 271 -1.33 -19.60 -4.81
CA THR A 271 -1.57 -18.16 -4.85
C THR A 271 -0.24 -17.42 -4.70
N ALA A 272 -0.20 -16.15 -5.05
CA ALA A 272 1.04 -15.37 -5.09
C ALA A 272 0.81 -13.98 -4.50
N ALA A 273 1.74 -13.51 -3.66
CA ALA A 273 1.75 -12.16 -3.10
C ALA A 273 0.36 -11.71 -2.64
N ASN A 274 -0.22 -12.45 -1.67
CA ASN A 274 -1.51 -12.10 -1.13
C ASN A 274 -1.37 -10.80 -0.32
N CYS A 275 -1.72 -9.66 -0.92
CA CYS A 275 -1.57 -8.32 -0.34
C CYS A 275 -2.79 -7.98 0.53
N PHE A 276 -3.41 -6.82 0.35
CA PHE A 276 -4.59 -6.45 1.11
C PHE A 276 -5.82 -7.29 0.70
N GLY A 277 -7.02 -6.82 1.05
CA GLY A 277 -8.24 -7.61 0.84
C GLY A 277 -9.49 -6.97 1.40
N SER A 278 -10.57 -7.74 1.42
CA SER A 278 -11.82 -7.33 2.06
C SER A 278 -12.65 -8.54 2.50
N VAL A 279 -13.73 -8.29 3.25
CA VAL A 279 -14.77 -9.29 3.49
C VAL A 279 -16.00 -8.89 2.70
N SER A 280 -16.53 -9.82 1.91
CA SER A 280 -17.73 -9.60 1.12
C SER A 280 -18.97 -9.36 2.01
N PRO A 281 -20.03 -8.72 1.49
CA PRO A 281 -21.31 -8.58 2.21
C PRO A 281 -22.01 -9.92 2.55
N TRP A 282 -21.52 -11.05 2.05
CA TRP A 282 -21.98 -12.40 2.41
C TRP A 282 -21.02 -13.15 3.34
N GLY A 283 -20.03 -12.44 3.89
CA GLY A 283 -19.16 -12.96 4.95
C GLY A 283 -18.09 -13.92 4.45
N THR A 284 -17.55 -13.70 3.25
CA THR A 284 -16.40 -14.44 2.72
C THR A 284 -15.19 -13.52 2.58
N PRO A 285 -14.00 -13.93 3.04
CA PRO A 285 -12.76 -13.21 2.76
C PRO A 285 -12.44 -13.22 1.25
N LEU A 286 -12.05 -12.05 0.75
CA LEU A 286 -11.46 -11.84 -0.57
C LEU A 286 -10.01 -11.42 -0.37
N THR A 287 -9.09 -12.23 -0.90
CA THR A 287 -7.64 -11.98 -0.88
C THR A 287 -7.15 -11.62 -2.27
N SER A 288 -6.17 -10.74 -2.36
CA SER A 288 -5.70 -10.14 -3.60
C SER A 288 -4.30 -10.60 -3.95
N GLU A 289 -4.08 -11.11 -5.15
CA GLU A 289 -2.73 -11.39 -5.67
C GLU A 289 -2.18 -10.13 -6.35
N GLU A 290 -1.08 -9.59 -5.85
CA GLU A 290 -0.52 -8.31 -6.31
C GLU A 290 0.68 -8.50 -7.26
N TRP A 291 1.92 -8.48 -6.78
CA TRP A 291 3.14 -8.23 -7.57
C TRP A 291 3.63 -9.38 -8.49
N ILE A 292 2.75 -10.29 -8.93
CA ILE A 292 3.07 -11.52 -9.69
C ILE A 292 2.92 -11.41 -11.22
N VAL A 293 2.26 -10.36 -11.72
CA VAL A 293 1.90 -10.26 -13.15
C VAL A 293 3.10 -9.84 -14.01
N TRP A 294 4.04 -9.06 -13.46
CA TRP A 294 5.28 -8.62 -14.13
C TRP A 294 5.04 -8.00 -15.51
N SER A 295 4.05 -7.13 -15.60
CA SER A 295 3.86 -6.31 -16.80
C SER A 295 4.26 -4.86 -16.52
N GLU A 296 4.50 -4.08 -17.56
CA GLU A 296 4.70 -2.63 -17.52
C GLU A 296 3.56 -1.93 -18.28
N VAL A 297 3.49 -0.60 -18.18
CA VAL A 297 2.44 0.22 -18.82
C VAL A 297 2.27 -0.05 -20.31
N ASP A 298 3.35 -0.38 -21.02
CA ASP A 298 3.38 -0.65 -22.47
C ASP A 298 3.66 -2.12 -22.84
N SER A 299 3.60 -3.05 -21.87
CA SER A 299 3.81 -4.48 -22.12
C SER A 299 2.64 -5.36 -21.65
N THR A 300 2.66 -6.61 -22.13
CA THR A 300 1.85 -7.72 -21.61
C THR A 300 2.71 -8.57 -20.68
N GLN A 301 2.23 -9.76 -20.27
CA GLN A 301 3.03 -10.74 -19.52
C GLN A 301 4.49 -10.82 -20.00
N ASP A 302 5.43 -10.74 -19.05
CA ASP A 302 6.87 -10.77 -19.34
C ASP A 302 7.26 -12.01 -20.17
N PRO A 303 7.80 -11.84 -21.39
CA PRO A 303 8.30 -12.95 -22.20
C PRO A 303 9.46 -13.72 -21.55
N GLN A 304 10.12 -13.16 -20.53
CA GLN A 304 11.21 -13.79 -19.79
C GLN A 304 10.74 -14.79 -18.74
N TRP A 305 9.43 -14.87 -18.44
CA TRP A 305 8.89 -15.77 -17.41
C TRP A 305 9.36 -17.22 -17.57
N ASN A 306 9.45 -17.73 -18.81
CA ASN A 306 9.94 -19.08 -19.08
C ASN A 306 11.37 -19.11 -19.63
N ASN A 307 12.17 -18.05 -19.48
CA ASN A 307 13.56 -18.03 -19.94
C ASN A 307 14.45 -18.89 -19.03
N PRO A 308 15.10 -19.96 -19.54
CA PRO A 308 16.03 -20.79 -18.76
C PRO A 308 17.20 -20.04 -18.08
N ALA A 309 17.48 -18.80 -18.49
CA ALA A 309 18.49 -17.95 -17.88
C ALA A 309 17.98 -17.17 -16.66
N GLU A 310 16.67 -16.99 -16.55
CA GLU A 310 15.99 -16.23 -15.48
C GLU A 310 15.25 -17.14 -14.48
N THR A 311 15.08 -18.42 -14.81
CA THR A 311 14.41 -19.46 -14.01
C THR A 311 15.38 -20.24 -13.11
N GLY A 312 14.85 -21.02 -12.16
CA GLY A 312 15.64 -22.01 -11.40
C GLY A 312 16.02 -21.65 -9.96
N ASN A 313 15.52 -20.52 -9.42
CA ASN A 313 15.49 -20.23 -7.97
C ASN A 313 14.18 -19.56 -7.53
N ASP A 314 13.13 -19.62 -8.37
CA ASP A 314 11.83 -19.03 -8.09
C ASP A 314 11.05 -19.92 -7.10
N THR A 315 10.55 -19.32 -6.03
CA THR A 315 9.71 -19.99 -5.04
C THR A 315 8.35 -20.40 -5.60
N MET A 316 7.87 -19.77 -6.69
CA MET A 316 6.71 -20.23 -7.44
C MET A 316 6.98 -21.52 -8.23
N GLU A 317 8.18 -21.67 -8.79
CA GLU A 317 8.61 -22.95 -9.37
C GLU A 317 8.71 -24.04 -8.29
N ALA A 318 9.25 -23.71 -7.11
CA ALA A 318 9.32 -24.65 -5.98
C ALA A 318 7.92 -25.07 -5.48
N LEU A 319 6.95 -24.16 -5.50
CA LEU A 319 5.56 -24.45 -5.17
C LEU A 319 4.96 -25.49 -6.13
N MET A 320 5.20 -25.30 -7.43
CA MET A 320 4.56 -26.06 -8.51
C MET A 320 5.33 -27.30 -8.96
N ALA A 321 6.61 -27.42 -8.57
CA ALA A 321 7.47 -28.53 -8.96
C ALA A 321 6.77 -29.88 -8.80
N PRO A 322 6.92 -30.84 -9.73
CA PRO A 322 7.78 -30.77 -10.92
C PRO A 322 7.18 -30.02 -12.11
N ASP A 323 5.96 -29.49 -12.00
CA ASP A 323 5.33 -28.70 -13.05
C ASP A 323 5.90 -27.26 -13.05
N PHE A 324 5.91 -26.62 -14.21
CA PHE A 324 6.32 -25.22 -14.35
C PHE A 324 5.11 -24.29 -14.16
N PRO A 325 5.23 -23.19 -13.39
CA PRO A 325 4.08 -22.31 -13.11
C PRO A 325 3.62 -21.57 -14.37
N ASN A 326 2.32 -21.64 -14.66
CA ASN A 326 1.65 -20.83 -15.69
C ASN A 326 1.32 -19.45 -15.09
N PRO A 327 1.87 -18.33 -15.61
CA PRO A 327 1.67 -17.02 -15.02
C PRO A 327 0.21 -16.57 -15.06
N TYR A 328 -0.58 -17.03 -16.03
CA TYR A 328 -2.00 -16.72 -16.15
C TYR A 328 -2.90 -17.40 -15.10
N ARG A 329 -2.32 -18.21 -14.21
CA ARG A 329 -2.99 -18.75 -13.02
C ARG A 329 -2.97 -17.79 -11.83
N TYR A 330 -2.21 -16.69 -11.89
CA TYR A 330 -2.03 -15.73 -10.80
C TYR A 330 -2.34 -14.29 -11.23
N GLY A 331 -2.48 -13.38 -10.26
CA GLY A 331 -2.86 -11.97 -10.44
C GLY A 331 -4.37 -11.76 -10.35
N TYR A 332 -5.08 -12.52 -9.52
CA TYR A 332 -6.53 -12.45 -9.36
C TYR A 332 -6.95 -12.29 -7.90
N ILE A 333 -8.20 -11.87 -7.71
CA ILE A 333 -8.87 -12.03 -6.43
C ILE A 333 -9.24 -13.49 -6.22
N ALA A 334 -8.89 -14.04 -5.05
CA ALA A 334 -9.37 -15.33 -4.58
C ALA A 334 -10.34 -15.17 -3.41
N GLU A 335 -11.47 -15.87 -3.47
CA GLU A 335 -12.48 -15.91 -2.41
C GLU A 335 -12.37 -17.19 -1.60
N ILE A 336 -12.38 -17.05 -0.28
CA ILE A 336 -12.45 -18.16 0.66
C ILE A 336 -13.92 -18.41 1.00
N LYS A 337 -14.56 -19.30 0.26
CA LYS A 337 -15.94 -19.74 0.47
C LYS A 337 -16.03 -20.71 1.63
N ASN A 338 -17.22 -20.77 2.23
CA ASN A 338 -17.50 -21.58 3.41
C ASN A 338 -16.44 -21.38 4.53
N PRO A 339 -16.11 -20.13 4.90
CA PRO A 339 -14.89 -19.82 5.67
C PRO A 339 -14.85 -20.42 7.07
N THR A 340 -15.97 -20.90 7.61
CA THR A 340 -16.05 -21.47 8.96
C THR A 340 -15.99 -23.00 9.01
N THR A 341 -15.91 -23.69 7.86
CA THR A 341 -15.83 -25.16 7.79
C THR A 341 -14.43 -25.65 8.12
N GLU A 342 -14.24 -26.96 8.33
CA GLU A 342 -12.89 -27.52 8.54
C GLU A 342 -11.98 -27.34 7.31
N THR A 343 -12.56 -27.35 6.12
CA THR A 343 -11.88 -27.18 4.83
C THR A 343 -12.57 -26.08 4.03
N PRO A 344 -12.17 -24.81 4.18
CA PRO A 344 -12.68 -23.73 3.34
C PRO A 344 -12.39 -23.98 1.85
N ASP A 345 -13.29 -23.54 0.99
CA ASP A 345 -13.14 -23.71 -0.47
C ASP A 345 -12.55 -22.43 -1.07
N VAL A 346 -11.52 -22.54 -1.88
CA VAL A 346 -10.93 -21.38 -2.58
C VAL A 346 -11.44 -21.31 -4.02
N VAL A 347 -11.87 -20.11 -4.44
CA VAL A 347 -12.27 -19.82 -5.83
C VAL A 347 -11.52 -18.59 -6.34
N LYS A 348 -10.81 -18.70 -7.46
CA LYS A 348 -10.24 -17.54 -8.16
C LYS A 348 -11.30 -16.89 -9.07
N HIS A 349 -11.46 -15.59 -8.96
CA HIS A 349 -12.41 -14.79 -9.75
C HIS A 349 -11.73 -14.15 -10.95
N PHE A 350 -11.48 -14.99 -11.97
CA PHE A 350 -10.88 -14.57 -13.24
C PHE A 350 -11.64 -13.42 -13.94
N THR A 351 -12.94 -13.31 -13.68
CA THR A 351 -13.84 -12.28 -14.19
C THR A 351 -13.53 -10.86 -13.72
N ILE A 352 -12.84 -10.69 -12.58
CA ILE A 352 -12.45 -9.38 -12.04
C ILE A 352 -11.18 -8.83 -12.76
N GLY A 353 -10.58 -9.65 -13.63
CA GLY A 353 -9.41 -9.31 -14.42
C GLY A 353 -8.09 -9.68 -13.75
N ARG A 354 -7.02 -9.65 -14.54
CA ARG A 354 -5.67 -10.04 -14.13
C ARG A 354 -4.71 -8.85 -14.13
N TYR A 355 -4.23 -8.49 -12.94
CA TYR A 355 -3.31 -7.38 -12.68
C TYR A 355 -2.79 -7.45 -11.24
N GLU A 356 -1.99 -6.48 -10.84
CA GLU A 356 -1.46 -6.31 -9.49
C GLU A 356 -2.55 -5.81 -8.54
N HIS A 357 -3.42 -6.70 -8.03
CA HIS A 357 -4.53 -6.32 -7.17
C HIS A 357 -4.05 -6.01 -5.75
N GLU A 358 -4.31 -4.80 -5.29
CA GLU A 358 -4.17 -4.45 -3.88
C GLU A 358 -5.41 -4.90 -3.08
N ASN A 359 -6.59 -4.35 -3.40
CA ASN A 359 -7.83 -4.98 -2.94
C ASN A 359 -9.04 -4.81 -3.86
N SER A 360 -10.09 -5.56 -3.52
CA SER A 360 -11.40 -5.48 -4.15
C SER A 360 -12.50 -5.26 -3.12
N VAL A 361 -13.41 -4.35 -3.41
CA VAL A 361 -14.54 -3.98 -2.54
C VAL A 361 -15.85 -4.27 -3.25
N VAL A 362 -16.67 -5.13 -2.66
CA VAL A 362 -18.02 -5.44 -3.15
C VAL A 362 -19.03 -4.46 -2.56
N MET A 363 -19.82 -3.83 -3.43
CA MET A 363 -20.87 -2.88 -3.07
C MET A 363 -22.09 -3.55 -2.41
N PRO A 364 -22.95 -2.78 -1.70
CA PRO A 364 -24.15 -3.32 -1.06
C PRO A 364 -25.20 -3.93 -2.01
N ASP A 365 -25.12 -3.67 -3.32
CA ASP A 365 -25.93 -4.39 -4.32
C ASP A 365 -25.52 -5.86 -4.49
N ARG A 366 -24.42 -6.27 -3.83
CA ARG A 366 -23.83 -7.60 -3.85
C ARG A 366 -23.41 -8.05 -5.25
N ARG A 367 -23.20 -7.10 -6.17
CA ARG A 367 -22.86 -7.35 -7.59
C ARG A 367 -21.69 -6.53 -8.09
N THR A 368 -21.66 -5.26 -7.74
CA THR A 368 -20.66 -4.31 -8.23
C THR A 368 -19.40 -4.43 -7.38
N VAL A 369 -18.27 -4.65 -8.02
CA VAL A 369 -16.95 -4.78 -7.38
C VAL A 369 -16.03 -3.71 -7.97
N TYR A 370 -15.31 -3.02 -7.10
CA TYR A 370 -14.23 -2.11 -7.49
C TYR A 370 -12.91 -2.68 -7.05
N SER A 371 -11.91 -2.55 -7.91
CA SER A 371 -10.59 -3.15 -7.70
C SER A 371 -9.52 -2.14 -8.08
N SER A 372 -8.54 -1.99 -7.20
CA SER A 372 -7.36 -1.17 -7.43
C SER A 372 -6.23 -1.98 -8.07
N GLN A 373 -5.32 -1.27 -8.74
CA GLN A 373 -4.11 -1.86 -9.32
C GLN A 373 -2.90 -1.13 -8.74
N ASP A 374 -2.18 -1.79 -7.84
CA ASP A 374 -0.91 -1.27 -7.33
C ASP A 374 0.20 -1.56 -8.34
N ASP A 375 0.37 -0.61 -9.27
CA ASP A 375 1.56 -0.53 -10.11
C ASP A 375 1.77 0.92 -10.59
N THR A 376 2.81 1.15 -11.37
CA THR A 376 2.91 2.32 -12.25
C THR A 376 2.03 2.13 -13.48
N GLY A 377 1.24 3.15 -13.82
CA GLY A 377 0.22 3.06 -14.86
C GLY A 377 -0.93 2.10 -14.51
N GLY A 378 -1.24 1.99 -13.22
CA GLY A 378 -2.37 1.24 -12.71
C GLY A 378 -3.71 1.77 -13.23
N VAL A 379 -4.71 0.90 -13.25
CA VAL A 379 -6.07 1.18 -13.72
C VAL A 379 -7.06 0.92 -12.58
N LEU A 380 -8.02 1.83 -12.38
CA LEU A 380 -9.17 1.56 -11.51
C LEU A 380 -10.22 0.75 -12.27
N PHE A 381 -10.46 -0.48 -11.82
CA PHE A 381 -11.42 -1.39 -12.45
C PHE A 381 -12.77 -1.41 -11.73
N LYS A 382 -13.81 -1.75 -12.50
CA LYS A 382 -15.14 -2.07 -12.00
C LYS A 382 -15.63 -3.35 -12.66
N PHE A 383 -15.99 -4.33 -11.85
CA PHE A 383 -16.67 -5.53 -12.31
C PHE A 383 -18.13 -5.51 -11.87
N VAL A 384 -19.06 -5.94 -12.72
CA VAL A 384 -20.48 -6.09 -12.36
C VAL A 384 -20.90 -7.51 -12.63
N ALA A 385 -21.19 -8.26 -11.55
CA ALA A 385 -21.65 -9.62 -11.62
C ALA A 385 -23.04 -9.73 -12.27
N ASP A 386 -23.28 -10.80 -13.02
CA ASP A 386 -24.59 -11.09 -13.63
C ASP A 386 -25.66 -11.38 -12.56
N GLN A 387 -25.27 -12.02 -11.45
CA GLN A 387 -26.13 -12.34 -10.31
C GLN A 387 -25.52 -11.82 -9.00
N PRO A 388 -26.33 -11.37 -8.03
CA PRO A 388 -25.86 -11.06 -6.69
C PRO A 388 -25.14 -12.26 -6.06
N GLU A 389 -24.03 -12.00 -5.36
CA GLU A 389 -23.24 -13.00 -4.61
C GLU A 389 -22.55 -14.07 -5.46
N ASP A 390 -22.59 -13.92 -6.79
CA ASP A 390 -21.94 -14.83 -7.73
C ASP A 390 -21.02 -14.06 -8.66
N LEU A 391 -19.75 -13.94 -8.26
CA LEU A 391 -18.73 -13.26 -9.03
C LEU A 391 -18.23 -14.08 -10.22
N SER A 392 -18.75 -15.29 -10.46
CA SER A 392 -18.24 -16.21 -11.49
C SER A 392 -18.61 -15.82 -12.94
N ALA A 393 -19.51 -14.85 -13.14
CA ALA A 393 -19.85 -14.32 -14.45
C ALA A 393 -20.28 -12.85 -14.35
N GLY A 394 -19.90 -12.06 -15.34
CA GLY A 394 -20.26 -10.63 -15.38
C GLY A 394 -19.47 -9.85 -16.41
N THR A 395 -19.44 -8.52 -16.24
CA THR A 395 -18.81 -7.59 -17.19
C THR A 395 -17.73 -6.74 -16.50
N LEU A 396 -16.55 -6.67 -17.11
CA LEU A 396 -15.43 -5.85 -16.64
C LEU A 396 -15.40 -4.50 -17.35
N TYR A 397 -15.14 -3.45 -16.57
CA TYR A 397 -15.02 -2.06 -16.99
C TYR A 397 -13.74 -1.45 -16.42
N ALA A 398 -13.20 -0.45 -17.10
CA ALA A 398 -12.08 0.35 -16.64
C ALA A 398 -12.45 1.84 -16.59
N ALA A 399 -11.90 2.57 -15.61
CA ALA A 399 -12.16 3.98 -15.45
C ALA A 399 -11.45 4.81 -16.55
N LYS A 400 -12.17 5.80 -17.09
CA LYS A 400 -11.60 6.91 -17.87
C LYS A 400 -11.82 8.18 -17.08
N LEU A 401 -10.71 8.83 -16.71
CA LEU A 401 -10.69 10.01 -15.87
C LEU A 401 -10.65 11.29 -16.70
N THR A 402 -11.11 12.38 -16.09
CA THR A 402 -10.94 13.73 -16.60
C THR A 402 -10.55 14.63 -15.44
N GLN A 403 -9.28 15.09 -15.44
CA GLN A 403 -8.76 16.00 -14.43
C GLN A 403 -9.46 17.37 -14.46
N ASP A 404 -9.64 17.98 -13.29
CA ASP A 404 -10.14 19.34 -13.18
C ASP A 404 -9.29 20.34 -13.99
N ALA A 405 -9.94 21.09 -14.88
CA ALA A 405 -9.25 21.96 -15.81
C ALA A 405 -8.41 23.04 -15.11
N GLY A 406 -7.11 23.07 -15.41
CA GLY A 406 -6.18 24.09 -14.92
C GLY A 406 -5.72 23.90 -13.48
N LEU A 407 -6.09 22.80 -12.82
CA LEU A 407 -5.60 22.43 -11.49
C LEU A 407 -4.59 21.29 -11.60
N THR A 408 -3.50 21.38 -10.85
CA THR A 408 -2.45 20.35 -10.80
C THR A 408 -1.97 20.06 -9.37
N ASP A 409 -2.42 20.80 -8.37
CA ASP A 409 -2.03 20.53 -6.98
C ASP A 409 -2.86 19.34 -6.44
N PRO A 410 -2.23 18.22 -6.02
CA PRO A 410 -2.92 17.05 -5.49
C PRO A 410 -3.84 17.36 -4.29
N ALA A 411 -3.61 18.45 -3.56
CA ALA A 411 -4.46 18.81 -2.42
C ALA A 411 -5.84 19.34 -2.81
N VAL A 412 -6.06 19.72 -4.08
CA VAL A 412 -7.32 20.34 -4.55
C VAL A 412 -7.82 19.82 -5.90
N THR A 413 -7.02 19.03 -6.61
CA THR A 413 -7.36 18.54 -7.96
C THR A 413 -8.15 17.24 -7.87
N GLY A 414 -9.35 17.21 -8.45
CA GLY A 414 -10.17 16.01 -8.60
C GLY A 414 -10.25 15.51 -10.03
N PHE A 415 -10.96 14.38 -10.19
CA PHE A 415 -11.15 13.70 -11.46
C PHE A 415 -12.61 13.27 -11.62
N ASP A 416 -13.25 13.66 -12.72
CA ASP A 416 -14.54 13.09 -13.11
C ASP A 416 -14.32 11.70 -13.73
N ILE A 417 -15.27 10.78 -13.52
CA ILE A 417 -15.15 9.38 -13.94
C ILE A 417 -16.18 9.05 -15.01
N SER A 418 -15.73 8.41 -16.07
CA SER A 418 -16.56 7.64 -17.00
C SER A 418 -16.06 6.19 -17.06
N TRP A 419 -16.92 5.26 -17.48
CA TRP A 419 -16.61 3.82 -17.48
C TRP A 419 -16.54 3.29 -18.90
N VAL A 420 -15.38 2.71 -19.25
CA VAL A 420 -15.14 2.02 -20.52
C VAL A 420 -15.46 0.54 -20.32
N GLU A 421 -16.46 0.03 -21.02
CA GLU A 421 -16.76 -1.42 -21.04
C GLU A 421 -15.66 -2.16 -21.81
N LEU A 422 -15.06 -3.17 -21.18
CA LEU A 422 -14.09 -4.04 -21.83
C LEU A 422 -14.78 -5.28 -22.41
N GLY A 423 -15.66 -5.91 -21.62
CA GLY A 423 -16.54 -6.99 -22.07
C GLY A 423 -16.89 -7.98 -20.96
N SER A 424 -17.73 -8.96 -21.32
CA SER A 424 -18.25 -9.98 -20.39
C SER A 424 -17.55 -11.32 -20.53
N GLY A 425 -17.54 -12.09 -19.43
CA GLY A 425 -16.93 -13.41 -19.37
C GLY A 425 -17.43 -14.22 -18.16
N SER A 426 -17.00 -15.47 -18.09
CA SER A 426 -17.23 -16.33 -16.92
C SER A 426 -15.94 -17.03 -16.49
N ASN A 427 -15.80 -17.34 -15.20
CA ASN A 427 -14.65 -18.06 -14.66
C ASN A 427 -14.39 -19.35 -15.45
N ALA A 428 -15.44 -20.13 -15.74
CA ALA A 428 -15.32 -21.38 -16.49
C ALA A 428 -14.73 -21.16 -17.89
N GLN A 429 -15.20 -20.12 -18.62
CA GLN A 429 -14.65 -19.80 -19.94
C GLN A 429 -13.21 -19.33 -19.86
N ILE A 430 -12.92 -18.39 -18.96
CA ILE A 430 -11.58 -17.80 -18.83
C ILE A 430 -10.58 -18.87 -18.40
N GLU A 431 -10.96 -19.76 -17.49
CA GLU A 431 -10.15 -20.89 -17.08
C GLU A 431 -9.79 -21.81 -18.25
N THR A 432 -10.68 -22.02 -19.22
CA THR A 432 -10.32 -22.78 -20.44
C THR A 432 -9.25 -22.09 -21.27
N TRP A 433 -9.23 -20.75 -21.32
CA TRP A 433 -8.17 -20.00 -21.99
C TRP A 433 -6.86 -20.06 -21.22
N VAL A 434 -6.90 -19.91 -19.89
CA VAL A 434 -5.72 -20.04 -19.02
C VAL A 434 -5.09 -21.43 -19.21
N ALA A 435 -5.91 -22.48 -19.26
CA ALA A 435 -5.46 -23.85 -19.43
C ALA A 435 -4.76 -24.12 -20.77
N GLU A 436 -4.97 -23.30 -21.81
CA GLU A 436 -4.21 -23.40 -23.07
C GLU A 436 -2.72 -23.07 -22.91
N TYR A 437 -2.35 -22.37 -21.82
CA TYR A 437 -0.97 -22.03 -21.48
C TYR A 437 -0.36 -23.01 -20.46
N ASP A 438 -1.14 -23.97 -19.95
CA ASP A 438 -0.60 -25.03 -19.11
C ASP A 438 0.36 -25.90 -19.95
N GLY A 439 1.52 -26.20 -19.39
CA GLY A 439 2.56 -27.01 -20.04
C GLY A 439 3.66 -26.20 -20.75
N ILE A 440 3.48 -24.88 -20.90
CA ILE A 440 4.58 -23.99 -21.27
C ILE A 440 5.66 -24.06 -20.18
N ASN A 441 6.89 -24.31 -20.59
CA ASN A 441 8.04 -24.37 -19.69
C ASN A 441 9.30 -23.77 -20.35
N GLU A 442 10.42 -23.90 -19.68
CA GLU A 442 11.75 -23.46 -20.13
C GLU A 442 12.10 -23.88 -21.56
N THR A 443 11.67 -25.08 -21.99
CA THR A 443 11.98 -25.61 -23.33
C THR A 443 11.21 -24.93 -24.46
N ASP A 444 10.13 -24.21 -24.14
CA ASP A 444 9.34 -23.45 -25.10
C ASP A 444 9.89 -22.04 -25.33
N TYR A 445 10.87 -21.58 -24.54
CA TYR A 445 11.47 -20.26 -24.66
C TYR A 445 12.19 -20.09 -26.00
N VAL A 446 11.95 -18.94 -26.63
CA VAL A 446 12.65 -18.53 -27.85
C VAL A 446 12.94 -17.04 -27.74
N GLU A 447 14.23 -16.69 -27.73
CA GLU A 447 14.71 -15.31 -27.66
C GLU A 447 13.98 -14.39 -28.66
N GLY A 448 13.44 -13.27 -28.16
CA GLY A 448 12.70 -12.30 -28.95
C GLY A 448 11.28 -12.70 -29.35
N GLN A 449 10.75 -13.82 -28.83
CA GLN A 449 9.34 -14.21 -28.96
C GLN A 449 8.70 -14.35 -27.58
N THR A 450 7.37 -14.20 -27.52
CA THR A 450 6.60 -14.51 -26.29
C THR A 450 5.85 -15.84 -26.45
N SER A 451 5.79 -16.61 -25.37
CA SER A 451 4.91 -17.78 -25.25
C SER A 451 3.48 -17.39 -24.84
N TYR A 452 3.30 -16.14 -24.41
CA TYR A 452 2.07 -15.58 -23.86
C TYR A 452 1.38 -14.63 -24.86
N LEU A 453 0.31 -13.94 -24.46
CA LEU A 453 -0.28 -12.89 -25.28
C LEU A 453 0.72 -11.75 -25.48
N SER A 454 0.74 -11.19 -26.67
CA SER A 454 1.55 -10.01 -26.98
C SER A 454 0.72 -8.73 -27.02
N VAL A 455 1.38 -7.58 -26.95
CA VAL A 455 0.77 -6.28 -27.23
C VAL A 455 0.09 -6.24 -28.61
N ALA A 456 0.64 -6.95 -29.61
CA ALA A 456 0.03 -7.04 -30.93
C ALA A 456 -1.30 -7.81 -30.92
N ASP A 457 -1.40 -8.86 -30.08
CA ASP A 457 -2.66 -9.59 -29.88
C ASP A 457 -3.73 -8.69 -29.25
N VAL A 458 -3.38 -7.97 -28.18
CA VAL A 458 -4.32 -7.09 -27.46
C VAL A 458 -4.76 -5.93 -28.36
N LYS A 459 -3.84 -5.34 -29.13
CA LYS A 459 -4.16 -4.30 -30.11
C LYS A 459 -5.10 -4.81 -31.20
N ALA A 460 -4.82 -5.98 -31.78
CA ALA A 460 -5.69 -6.57 -32.80
C ALA A 460 -7.10 -6.86 -32.26
N TRP A 461 -7.21 -7.32 -31.00
CA TRP A 461 -8.49 -7.46 -30.30
C TRP A 461 -9.20 -6.11 -30.18
N ALA A 462 -8.51 -5.08 -29.71
CA ALA A 462 -9.09 -3.76 -29.49
C ALA A 462 -9.61 -3.12 -30.79
N GLU A 463 -8.91 -3.34 -31.90
CA GLU A 463 -9.26 -2.90 -33.27
C GLU A 463 -10.39 -3.73 -33.93
N GLY A 464 -10.83 -4.82 -33.30
CA GLY A 464 -11.90 -5.69 -33.83
C GLY A 464 -11.45 -6.60 -34.97
N ALA A 465 -10.19 -7.01 -34.99
CA ALA A 465 -9.69 -7.97 -35.97
C ALA A 465 -10.40 -9.33 -35.85
N ALA A 466 -10.55 -10.04 -36.97
CA ALA A 466 -11.20 -11.35 -36.99
C ALA A 466 -10.33 -12.49 -36.44
N THR A 467 -9.00 -12.31 -36.45
CA THR A 467 -8.01 -13.33 -36.05
C THR A 467 -6.83 -12.68 -35.35
N TYR A 468 -6.17 -13.43 -34.47
CA TYR A 468 -4.90 -13.02 -33.87
C TYR A 468 -3.79 -12.89 -34.93
N PRO A 469 -2.85 -11.95 -34.76
CA PRO A 469 -1.65 -11.86 -35.59
C PRO A 469 -0.89 -13.19 -35.65
N THR A 470 -0.19 -13.45 -36.76
CA THR A 470 0.75 -14.58 -36.82
C THR A 470 1.98 -14.27 -35.95
N VAL A 471 2.76 -15.29 -35.56
CA VAL A 471 4.04 -15.09 -34.86
C VAL A 471 4.98 -14.16 -35.64
N ALA A 472 5.01 -14.27 -36.97
CA ALA A 472 5.80 -13.39 -37.84
C ALA A 472 5.36 -11.91 -37.78
N ASN A 473 4.12 -11.66 -37.37
CA ASN A 473 3.55 -10.32 -37.16
C ASN A 473 3.46 -9.96 -35.67
N GLY A 474 4.20 -10.65 -34.80
CA GLY A 474 4.30 -10.35 -33.37
C GLY A 474 3.21 -10.96 -32.50
N GLY A 475 2.36 -11.86 -33.01
CA GLY A 475 1.35 -12.56 -32.19
C GLY A 475 1.96 -13.62 -31.27
N GLY A 476 1.30 -13.87 -30.14
CA GLY A 476 1.69 -14.90 -29.17
C GLY A 476 1.58 -16.31 -29.72
N LYS A 477 2.50 -17.20 -29.33
CA LYS A 477 2.59 -18.58 -29.88
C LYS A 477 1.29 -19.38 -29.75
N VAL A 478 0.59 -19.25 -28.62
CA VAL A 478 -0.65 -20.00 -28.34
C VAL A 478 -1.81 -19.51 -29.21
N THR A 479 -1.92 -18.22 -29.47
CA THR A 479 -3.08 -17.61 -30.14
C THR A 479 -2.87 -17.37 -31.62
N ALA A 480 -1.63 -17.35 -32.11
CA ALA A 480 -1.28 -16.91 -33.45
C ALA A 480 -2.16 -17.53 -34.56
N GLY A 481 -2.85 -16.67 -35.32
CA GLY A 481 -3.72 -17.07 -36.44
C GLY A 481 -5.05 -17.74 -36.05
N LYS A 482 -5.34 -17.94 -34.75
CA LYS A 482 -6.66 -18.38 -34.29
C LYS A 482 -7.72 -17.29 -34.52
N ALA A 483 -8.98 -17.67 -34.52
CA ALA A 483 -10.09 -16.72 -34.47
C ALA A 483 -10.00 -15.87 -33.19
N MET A 484 -10.33 -14.58 -33.31
CA MET A 484 -10.28 -13.65 -32.18
C MET A 484 -11.33 -14.03 -31.12
N ASP A 485 -10.92 -14.00 -29.84
CA ASP A 485 -11.81 -14.11 -28.70
C ASP A 485 -11.49 -13.01 -27.67
N ASN A 486 -12.19 -13.04 -26.53
CA ASN A 486 -12.13 -11.97 -25.52
C ASN A 486 -11.08 -12.21 -24.42
N ARG A 487 -10.18 -13.19 -24.55
CA ARG A 487 -9.21 -13.51 -23.48
C ARG A 487 -8.29 -12.35 -23.11
N ALA A 488 -8.00 -11.44 -24.05
CA ALA A 488 -7.18 -10.26 -23.79
C ALA A 488 -7.74 -9.39 -22.65
N ILE A 489 -9.07 -9.34 -22.49
CA ILE A 489 -9.73 -8.58 -21.42
C ILE A 489 -9.33 -9.10 -20.04
N PHE A 490 -9.21 -10.41 -19.89
CA PHE A 490 -9.08 -11.07 -18.59
C PHE A 490 -7.68 -11.55 -18.28
N LEU A 491 -6.82 -11.74 -19.30
CA LEU A 491 -5.43 -12.18 -19.13
C LEU A 491 -4.43 -11.02 -19.20
N GLU A 492 -4.79 -9.91 -19.86
CA GLU A 492 -3.96 -8.72 -20.07
C GLU A 492 -4.78 -7.45 -19.80
N SER A 493 -5.50 -7.42 -18.66
CA SER A 493 -6.58 -6.47 -18.39
C SER A 493 -6.13 -5.00 -18.46
N ARG A 494 -4.94 -4.66 -17.94
CA ARG A 494 -4.37 -3.30 -18.06
C ARG A 494 -4.19 -2.90 -19.52
N GLN A 495 -3.58 -3.77 -20.34
CA GLN A 495 -3.40 -3.46 -21.76
C GLN A 495 -4.72 -3.39 -22.51
N ALA A 496 -5.68 -4.27 -22.22
CA ALA A 496 -7.00 -4.22 -22.82
C ALA A 496 -7.72 -2.89 -22.49
N ALA A 497 -7.65 -2.45 -21.23
CA ALA A 497 -8.20 -1.18 -20.78
C ALA A 497 -7.57 0.01 -21.53
N ARG A 498 -6.24 0.05 -21.58
CA ARG A 498 -5.50 1.12 -22.25
C ARG A 498 -5.80 1.18 -23.75
N GLN A 499 -5.82 0.04 -24.45
CA GLN A 499 -6.16 0.00 -25.88
C GLN A 499 -7.62 0.44 -26.16
N LYS A 500 -8.51 0.32 -25.18
CA LYS A 500 -9.88 0.87 -25.24
C LYS A 500 -10.00 2.32 -24.77
N GLY A 501 -8.89 2.95 -24.38
CA GLY A 501 -8.81 4.36 -24.04
C GLY A 501 -9.15 4.70 -22.59
N ALA A 502 -9.16 3.71 -21.69
CA ALA A 502 -9.22 3.95 -20.25
C ALA A 502 -7.93 4.59 -19.74
N THR A 503 -7.99 5.21 -18.55
CA THR A 503 -6.85 5.83 -17.89
C THR A 503 -6.01 4.75 -17.21
N ALA A 504 -4.74 4.63 -17.62
CA ALA A 504 -3.76 3.69 -17.10
C ALA A 504 -2.54 4.47 -16.62
N GLU A 505 -2.76 5.34 -15.63
CA GLU A 505 -1.81 6.37 -15.19
C GLU A 505 -1.65 6.42 -13.68
N TRP A 506 -2.46 5.68 -12.91
CA TRP A 506 -2.29 5.66 -11.46
C TRP A 506 -0.91 5.13 -11.10
N ARG A 507 -0.36 5.67 -10.02
CA ARG A 507 0.82 5.15 -9.35
C ARG A 507 0.38 4.72 -7.96
N LYS A 508 0.72 3.49 -7.54
CA LYS A 508 0.39 3.01 -6.19
C LYS A 508 -1.07 3.25 -5.84
N LEU A 509 -2.00 2.74 -6.66
CA LEU A 509 -3.42 2.83 -6.34
C LEU A 509 -3.71 1.75 -5.31
N GLU A 510 -3.66 2.13 -4.03
CA GLU A 510 -3.60 1.16 -2.95
C GLU A 510 -5.01 0.74 -2.47
N GLY A 511 -5.18 0.58 -1.15
CA GLY A 511 -6.39 0.13 -0.50
C GLY A 511 -7.63 0.96 -0.86
N LEU A 512 -8.70 0.25 -1.21
CA LEU A 512 -10.05 0.76 -1.37
C LEU A 512 -10.89 0.43 -0.14
N SER A 513 -11.74 1.36 0.30
CA SER A 513 -12.65 1.10 1.41
C SER A 513 -13.97 1.86 1.30
N ILE A 514 -15.06 1.19 1.70
CA ILE A 514 -16.37 1.78 1.94
C ILE A 514 -16.85 1.36 3.32
N ASN A 515 -17.78 2.13 3.88
CA ASN A 515 -18.66 1.61 4.92
C ASN A 515 -20.00 1.19 4.29
N HIS A 516 -20.32 -0.11 4.32
CA HIS A 516 -21.52 -0.65 3.67
C HIS A 516 -22.82 -0.02 4.16
N ASN A 517 -22.95 0.27 5.46
CA ASN A 517 -24.16 0.90 6.02
C ASN A 517 -24.32 2.33 5.48
N ARG A 518 -23.24 3.12 5.44
CA ARG A 518 -23.28 4.47 4.87
C ARG A 518 -23.67 4.47 3.39
N VAL A 519 -23.13 3.52 2.61
CA VAL A 519 -23.50 3.37 1.19
C VAL A 519 -24.96 2.94 1.05
N LEU A 520 -25.41 1.96 1.83
CA LEU A 520 -26.79 1.49 1.83
C LEU A 520 -27.77 2.63 2.15
N GLU A 521 -27.49 3.42 3.18
CA GLU A 521 -28.33 4.55 3.57
C GLU A 521 -28.36 5.62 2.48
N ALA A 522 -27.21 6.04 1.95
CA ALA A 522 -27.14 7.06 0.91
C ALA A 522 -27.92 6.68 -0.36
N VAL A 523 -27.83 5.42 -0.78
CA VAL A 523 -28.46 4.94 -2.02
C VAL A 523 -29.94 4.64 -1.85
N THR A 524 -30.35 4.07 -0.70
CA THR A 524 -31.72 3.57 -0.50
C THR A 524 -32.60 4.47 0.37
N GLY A 525 -32.00 5.38 1.14
CA GLY A 525 -32.66 6.16 2.17
C GLY A 525 -33.06 5.36 3.41
N GLN A 526 -32.62 4.10 3.52
CA GLN A 526 -32.84 3.28 4.72
C GLN A 526 -31.94 3.77 5.85
N ASP A 527 -32.53 4.33 6.91
CA ASP A 527 -31.84 4.72 8.15
C ASP A 527 -31.21 3.49 8.80
N VAL A 528 -29.90 3.33 8.61
CA VAL A 528 -29.09 2.23 9.15
C VAL A 528 -27.88 2.74 9.93
N VAL A 529 -27.52 4.01 9.79
CA VAL A 529 -26.44 4.68 10.52
C VAL A 529 -27.04 5.46 11.68
N ALA A 530 -26.90 4.92 12.89
CA ALA A 530 -27.56 5.51 14.05
C ALA A 530 -27.12 6.96 14.34
N GLY A 531 -28.09 7.88 14.35
CA GLY A 531 -27.88 9.26 14.80
C GLY A 531 -27.29 10.21 13.75
N GLU A 532 -27.14 9.76 12.51
CA GLU A 532 -26.71 10.55 11.37
C GLU A 532 -27.68 10.33 10.21
N VAL A 533 -27.89 11.35 9.36
CA VAL A 533 -28.58 11.15 8.07
C VAL A 533 -27.49 11.17 7.00
N VAL A 534 -27.31 10.05 6.32
CA VAL A 534 -26.32 9.89 5.27
C VAL A 534 -27.00 10.02 3.92
N ASP A 535 -26.86 11.19 3.28
CA ASP A 535 -27.40 11.48 1.95
C ASP A 535 -26.36 11.31 0.82
N LYS A 536 -25.09 11.08 1.19
CA LYS A 536 -23.98 10.83 0.28
C LYS A 536 -23.02 9.81 0.89
N ALA A 537 -22.53 8.91 0.05
CA ALA A 537 -21.51 7.95 0.43
C ALA A 537 -20.30 8.04 -0.51
N TYR A 538 -19.18 7.56 0.00
CA TYR A 538 -17.90 7.64 -0.67
C TYR A 538 -17.12 6.35 -0.48
N MET A 539 -16.38 5.96 -1.51
CA MET A 539 -15.24 5.06 -1.39
C MET A 539 -14.00 5.89 -1.09
N TYR A 540 -13.15 5.43 -0.18
CA TYR A 540 -11.86 6.05 0.12
C TYR A 540 -10.75 5.20 -0.46
N ILE A 541 -9.69 5.88 -0.88
CA ILE A 541 -8.60 5.33 -1.70
C ILE A 541 -7.29 5.80 -1.09
N GLY A 542 -6.45 4.86 -0.64
CA GLY A 542 -5.05 5.12 -0.34
C GLY A 542 -4.25 5.26 -1.63
N ILE A 543 -3.34 6.23 -1.68
CA ILE A 543 -2.40 6.40 -2.79
C ILE A 543 -1.04 6.68 -2.18
N SER A 544 -0.13 5.72 -2.25
CA SER A 544 1.18 5.82 -1.59
C SER A 544 2.07 6.86 -2.28
N ASP A 545 2.10 6.89 -3.61
CA ASP A 545 2.96 7.79 -4.39
C ASP A 545 2.16 8.58 -5.45
N ILE A 546 2.53 9.84 -5.66
CA ILE A 546 1.99 10.69 -6.74
C ILE A 546 3.15 11.12 -7.64
N ASP A 547 3.72 10.15 -8.32
CA ASP A 547 4.87 10.32 -9.21
C ASP A 547 4.67 9.62 -10.57
N ASN A 548 5.75 9.49 -11.35
CA ASN A 548 5.76 8.83 -12.65
C ASN A 548 4.61 9.29 -13.57
N THR A 549 3.74 8.36 -13.97
CA THR A 549 2.64 8.56 -14.93
C THR A 549 1.59 9.56 -14.46
N MET A 550 1.55 9.92 -13.17
CA MET A 550 0.61 10.93 -12.68
C MET A 550 1.13 12.37 -12.82
N ILE A 551 2.42 12.57 -13.15
CA ILE A 551 3.09 13.88 -13.15
C ILE A 551 4.02 14.10 -14.36
N ASP A 552 4.06 13.17 -15.32
CA ASP A 552 5.01 13.18 -16.44
C ASP A 552 4.69 14.22 -17.54
N GLY A 553 3.46 14.73 -17.55
CA GLY A 553 2.99 15.72 -18.52
C GLY A 553 2.25 15.11 -19.72
N GLU A 554 2.00 13.80 -19.72
CA GLU A 554 1.26 13.05 -20.73
C GLU A 554 -0.02 12.42 -20.13
N GLY A 555 -1.05 12.24 -20.96
CA GLY A 555 -2.25 11.50 -20.57
C GLY A 555 -3.40 12.32 -19.99
N ASP A 556 -4.17 11.69 -19.11
CA ASP A 556 -5.35 12.22 -18.44
C ASP A 556 -5.02 12.84 -17.07
N MET A 557 -3.87 12.54 -16.48
CA MET A 557 -3.46 12.94 -15.13
C MET A 557 -2.15 13.73 -15.13
N GLN A 558 -2.24 15.05 -14.96
CA GLN A 558 -1.08 15.95 -14.87
C GLN A 558 -1.07 16.67 -13.51
N LEU A 559 -0.74 15.92 -12.46
CA LEU A 559 -0.53 16.49 -11.14
C LEU A 559 0.89 17.09 -11.01
N SER A 560 1.08 17.90 -9.97
CA SER A 560 2.38 18.42 -9.58
C SER A 560 3.06 17.49 -8.58
N ALA A 561 4.39 17.51 -8.55
CA ALA A 561 5.20 16.67 -7.67
C ALA A 561 5.18 17.10 -6.18
N ARG A 562 4.15 17.83 -5.71
CA ARG A 562 4.10 18.40 -4.34
C ARG A 562 4.21 17.35 -3.24
N VAL A 563 3.68 16.14 -3.49
CA VAL A 563 3.61 15.03 -2.52
C VAL A 563 4.07 13.72 -3.15
N LYS A 564 5.00 13.80 -4.11
CA LYS A 564 5.34 12.67 -4.99
C LYS A 564 5.70 11.37 -4.26
N ASP A 565 6.45 11.47 -3.16
CA ASP A 565 6.92 10.33 -2.37
C ASP A 565 6.14 10.20 -1.04
N CYS A 566 5.03 10.94 -0.88
CA CYS A 566 4.25 10.99 0.38
C CYS A 566 2.77 10.65 0.21
N GLY A 567 2.24 10.77 -1.01
CA GLY A 567 0.90 10.33 -1.31
C GLY A 567 -0.21 11.08 -0.58
N GLY A 568 -1.35 10.41 -0.47
CA GLY A 568 -2.52 10.91 0.23
C GLY A 568 -3.74 10.01 0.08
N VAL A 569 -4.81 10.39 0.77
CA VAL A 569 -6.11 9.72 0.66
C VAL A 569 -7.03 10.55 -0.21
N TYR A 570 -7.64 9.88 -1.19
CA TYR A 570 -8.73 10.40 -2.01
C TYR A 570 -10.05 9.75 -1.60
N ARG A 571 -11.15 10.31 -2.09
CA ARG A 571 -12.47 9.68 -2.02
C ARG A 571 -13.20 9.77 -3.35
N ALA A 572 -14.00 8.76 -3.67
CA ALA A 572 -14.83 8.70 -4.86
C ALA A 572 -16.31 8.71 -4.47
N HIS A 573 -17.09 9.66 -5.02
CA HIS A 573 -18.54 9.75 -4.77
C HIS A 573 -19.28 8.58 -5.40
N ILE A 574 -20.17 7.93 -4.64
CA ILE A 574 -21.00 6.80 -5.07
C ILE A 574 -22.41 7.31 -5.41
N ASP A 575 -22.89 7.07 -6.63
CA ASP A 575 -24.25 7.42 -7.04
C ASP A 575 -25.29 6.35 -6.67
N ASN A 576 -26.56 6.63 -6.97
CA ASN A 576 -27.68 5.74 -6.66
C ASN A 576 -27.67 4.41 -7.44
N ASN A 577 -26.79 4.27 -8.43
CA ASN A 577 -26.57 3.02 -9.18
C ASN A 577 -25.25 2.35 -8.78
N TYR A 578 -24.68 2.73 -7.64
CA TYR A 578 -23.39 2.26 -7.12
C TYR A 578 -22.19 2.58 -8.02
N ASN A 579 -22.33 3.54 -8.95
CA ASN A 579 -21.19 3.98 -9.76
C ASN A 579 -20.37 5.04 -9.01
N LEU A 580 -19.04 4.93 -9.13
CA LEU A 580 -18.16 6.05 -8.82
C LEU A 580 -18.26 7.11 -9.92
N THR A 581 -18.46 8.37 -9.53
CA THR A 581 -18.67 9.49 -10.47
C THR A 581 -17.58 10.55 -10.44
N ARG A 582 -16.93 10.75 -9.29
CA ARG A 582 -15.90 11.77 -9.10
C ARG A 582 -14.95 11.40 -7.97
N ILE A 583 -13.65 11.52 -8.21
CA ILE A 583 -12.57 11.34 -7.23
C ILE A 583 -12.09 12.72 -6.75
N GLU A 584 -11.94 12.90 -5.45
CA GLU A 584 -11.54 14.16 -4.81
C GLU A 584 -10.52 13.93 -3.69
N PRO A 585 -9.56 14.84 -3.48
CA PRO A 585 -8.58 14.71 -2.43
C PRO A 585 -9.20 14.92 -1.04
N VAL A 586 -8.80 14.10 -0.07
CA VAL A 586 -9.30 14.16 1.31
C VAL A 586 -8.23 14.71 2.24
N VAL A 587 -7.06 14.07 2.26
CA VAL A 587 -5.92 14.46 3.09
C VAL A 587 -4.66 14.04 2.36
N MET A 588 -3.65 14.91 2.33
CA MET A 588 -2.40 14.66 1.62
C MET A 588 -1.26 14.64 2.62
N GLY A 589 -0.21 13.89 2.29
CA GLY A 589 1.08 14.03 2.95
C GLY A 589 1.71 15.39 2.69
N ALA A 590 2.91 15.60 3.24
CA ALA A 590 3.69 16.78 2.97
C ALA A 590 5.18 16.46 2.88
N THR A 591 5.81 17.00 1.84
CA THR A 591 7.25 16.94 1.67
C THR A 591 7.96 18.00 2.52
N TYR A 592 8.95 17.56 3.26
CA TYR A 592 9.84 18.30 4.13
C TYR A 592 11.29 18.19 3.64
N ARG A 593 12.08 19.25 3.83
CA ARG A 593 13.53 19.24 3.65
C ARG A 593 14.19 19.88 4.87
N SER A 594 15.21 19.22 5.42
CA SER A 594 15.98 19.76 6.58
C SER A 594 16.88 20.95 6.22
N SER A 595 17.12 21.18 4.94
CA SER A 595 17.83 22.34 4.40
C SER A 595 17.46 22.54 2.92
N LEU A 596 17.81 23.70 2.34
CA LEU A 596 17.53 24.00 0.92
C LEU A 596 18.08 22.93 -0.05
N THR A 597 19.17 22.26 0.33
CA THR A 597 19.82 21.20 -0.46
C THR A 597 19.65 19.81 0.15
N GLY A 598 18.87 19.67 1.22
CA GLY A 598 18.59 18.39 1.86
C GLY A 598 17.69 17.51 0.99
N ALA A 599 17.77 16.20 1.20
CA ALA A 599 16.85 15.26 0.58
C ALA A 599 15.41 15.54 1.04
N GLU A 600 14.48 15.40 0.11
CA GLU A 600 13.04 15.40 0.39
C GLU A 600 12.67 14.17 1.21
N ARG A 601 11.78 14.38 2.19
CA ARG A 601 11.21 13.33 3.05
C ARG A 601 9.78 13.70 3.41
N CYS A 602 8.97 12.76 3.83
CA CYS A 602 7.65 13.09 4.35
C CYS A 602 7.75 13.59 5.80
N ASP A 603 6.94 14.58 6.15
CA ASP A 603 6.84 15.10 7.51
C ASP A 603 6.29 14.02 8.45
N VAL A 604 7.04 13.67 9.50
CA VAL A 604 6.69 12.66 10.49
C VAL A 604 5.36 12.92 11.21
N ASN A 605 4.82 14.14 11.13
CA ASN A 605 3.53 14.53 11.71
C ASN A 605 2.38 14.57 10.68
N GLN A 606 2.61 14.10 9.46
CA GLN A 606 1.62 14.01 8.39
C GLN A 606 1.68 12.62 7.74
N LEU A 607 0.82 12.39 6.75
CA LEU A 607 0.82 11.12 6.02
C LEU A 607 2.11 10.95 5.22
N SER A 608 2.58 9.70 5.19
CA SER A 608 3.72 9.22 4.42
C SER A 608 3.34 7.88 3.80
N GLN A 609 3.03 7.91 2.50
CA GLN A 609 2.70 6.72 1.72
C GLN A 609 1.54 5.92 2.33
N PRO A 610 0.32 6.51 2.37
CA PRO A 610 -0.85 5.83 2.88
C PRO A 610 -1.24 4.70 1.93
N ASP A 611 -1.31 3.52 2.50
CA ASP A 611 -1.60 2.27 1.80
C ASP A 611 -3.01 1.82 2.24
N ASN A 612 -3.10 1.21 3.42
CA ASN A 612 -4.33 0.64 3.91
C ASN A 612 -5.28 1.76 4.36
N VAL A 613 -6.56 1.71 3.96
CA VAL A 613 -7.61 2.64 4.44
C VAL A 613 -8.85 1.89 4.90
N ILE A 614 -9.47 2.34 6.00
CA ILE A 614 -10.75 1.81 6.50
C ILE A 614 -11.69 2.96 6.86
N VAL A 615 -12.91 2.93 6.31
CA VAL A 615 -13.96 3.91 6.61
C VAL A 615 -14.85 3.42 7.74
N MET A 616 -14.89 4.17 8.84
CA MET A 616 -15.71 3.88 10.01
C MET A 616 -17.18 4.26 9.78
N GLU A 617 -18.08 3.68 10.57
CA GLU A 617 -19.52 3.96 10.48
C GLU A 617 -19.85 5.43 10.75
N ASP A 618 -19.08 6.14 11.59
CA ASP A 618 -19.27 7.56 11.88
C ASP A 618 -18.60 8.52 10.86
N GLY A 619 -17.97 7.95 9.84
CA GLY A 619 -17.31 8.66 8.74
C GLY A 619 -15.84 9.02 8.97
N ARG A 620 -15.25 8.69 10.13
CA ARG A 620 -13.80 8.79 10.33
C ARG A 620 -13.07 7.71 9.52
N ILE A 621 -11.78 7.93 9.28
CA ILE A 621 -10.94 7.07 8.43
C ILE A 621 -9.74 6.61 9.25
N ILE A 622 -9.48 5.31 9.24
CA ILE A 622 -8.23 4.74 9.74
C ILE A 622 -7.29 4.54 8.55
N ILE A 623 -6.04 4.97 8.67
CA ILE A 623 -5.06 4.97 7.58
C ILE A 623 -3.78 4.31 8.09
N GLY A 624 -3.31 3.27 7.40
CA GLY A 624 -2.02 2.62 7.62
C GLY A 624 -1.01 3.16 6.62
N GLU A 625 0.25 3.28 7.06
CA GLU A 625 1.35 3.64 6.20
C GLU A 625 2.20 2.42 5.86
N ASP A 626 2.48 2.27 4.58
CA ASP A 626 3.59 1.52 4.05
C ASP A 626 4.54 2.53 3.40
N GLY A 627 5.53 2.98 4.15
CA GLY A 627 6.48 3.91 3.61
C GLY A 627 7.84 3.95 4.27
N PHE A 628 8.62 4.94 3.87
CA PHE A 628 10.03 5.06 4.27
C PHE A 628 10.26 5.68 5.65
N GLN A 629 9.23 5.81 6.48
CA GLN A 629 9.40 6.28 7.86
C GLN A 629 10.17 5.23 8.67
N GLU A 630 11.00 5.68 9.62
CA GLU A 630 11.70 4.74 10.51
C GLU A 630 10.70 3.87 11.28
N ASN A 631 9.58 4.46 11.69
CA ASN A 631 8.43 3.80 12.29
C ASN A 631 7.18 4.28 11.54
N ASN A 632 6.60 3.42 10.70
CA ASN A 632 5.34 3.72 10.02
C ASN A 632 4.19 3.92 11.01
N THR A 633 3.19 4.66 10.57
CA THR A 633 2.16 5.20 11.47
C THR A 633 0.76 4.72 11.10
N LEU A 634 0.00 4.37 12.13
CA LEU A 634 -1.44 4.21 12.08
C LEU A 634 -2.11 5.53 12.45
N TRP A 635 -2.87 6.11 11.54
CA TRP A 635 -3.58 7.36 11.71
C TRP A 635 -5.09 7.15 11.85
N LEU A 636 -5.74 8.07 12.58
CA LEU A 636 -7.17 8.31 12.52
C LEU A 636 -7.40 9.71 11.99
N TYR A 637 -8.19 9.83 10.94
CA TYR A 637 -8.55 11.10 10.34
C TYR A 637 -10.06 11.37 10.48
N ASP A 638 -10.42 12.56 10.95
CA ASP A 638 -11.79 13.05 10.97
C ASP A 638 -12.05 14.06 9.84
N PRO A 639 -12.76 13.67 8.76
CA PRO A 639 -13.10 14.59 7.67
C PRO A 639 -13.98 15.77 8.10
N LYS A 640 -14.70 15.66 9.22
CA LYS A 640 -15.61 16.70 9.75
C LYS A 640 -14.86 17.78 10.53
N ALA A 641 -13.56 17.60 10.80
CA ALA A 641 -12.73 18.58 11.52
C ALA A 641 -12.24 19.75 10.65
N LYS A 642 -12.53 19.73 9.33
CA LYS A 642 -12.13 20.75 8.35
C LYS A 642 -13.06 21.96 8.29
#